data_AF-A0AA91C665-F1
#
_entry.id   AF-A0AA91C665-F1
#
_cell.length_a   1.000
_cell.length_b   1.000
_cell.length_c   1.000
_cell.angle_alpha   90.00
_cell.angle_beta   90.00
_cell.angle_gamma   90.00
#
_symmetry.space_group_name_H-M   'P 1'
#
loop_
_entity.id
_entity.type
_entity.pdbx_description
1 polymer ?
#
loop_
_entity_poly.entity_id
_entity_poly.type
_entity_poly.pdbx_seq_one_letter_code
_entity_poly.pdbx_strand_id
1 'polypeptide(L)'
;MKKKYISLFLVILLGMIFNISNIKAYEETNDVIGQTKFVDKDGNINTVDVYDGTTNEEYNPYARTVSTANMVNFNCSKAGTTTNFTDYYTGQEGYLSKSSAADAAFLGYENGKVKFMISGVVGLVDPQYVEVLSQGTYYASNYEVNSSGDLYHYISNNVNATGNQGNKNYIGTGPSYLTKNKEYYSYDGHYFYDNYNTMITDYKNNVRNNAVNPNNPYYSYFQYLPMRSQTTYTGSQISNYLNNKAGSTSKLYDTGDIFIKYQNKYGVNALMAASFAALESGWGKSNIALNKNNLFGLNATDNNPGGNADTFSTVDDCIMNFTSSWMSKRYLNPTYTSLFRGGYFGDKGSGIFGKYSSDPYEGEKCASIAKNMDASISSKDNDYYTLGIKDIYLTTHTALNVRSSSNTNSSVLYTTIKNPAYSFIIKDASTINDFYKIQSEVASSDGTYSFNNTGYVSNQYVTLLNNISHPQGWKKENNYWYYYFSNGSKATGLQTIENNLYYFNTSGQMQTGWQEVNNKWYYFDELGYGQKDWKLIGNNWFYFNSSYQMQTGWQEINGKWYYLSTGVMKIYGKTYYEGYMITGWLPLGNDWYYLNSDGSMVTGLQTVGNNFYYFNASGKMQTGWQGINNKWYYFDNGGYGQKSWQMIAGNTYYFLDNYQMATGFQEISGNTYFFSTGVMNIYGKTYYEGYMVTGWLTLGSDWYYFDNTGKRLTGLQKVGNNLFYFNDSGKMQTGWQKVSNKWYYFDDSGYGQSGWKKLGNTWFYFNSQYQMLTGWQRINGKWYYLSTGVMEIYGKTYYEGYMVTGWLQLENKWYYLKSDGSMVTGYYKVGNKTYYFNSSGVMQ
;
A
#
# COMPACT_ATOMS: atom_id res chain seq x y z
N MET A 1 -14.57 93.16 18.14
CA MET A 1 -13.40 93.23 17.25
C MET A 1 -13.82 92.71 15.88
N LYS A 2 -13.53 93.53 14.86
CA LYS A 2 -13.55 93.34 13.39
C LYS A 2 -14.31 92.11 12.84
N LYS A 3 -15.48 92.37 12.23
CA LYS A 3 -15.68 92.63 10.78
C LYS A 3 -15.61 91.31 9.99
N LYS A 4 -16.76 90.79 9.57
CA LYS A 4 -17.49 91.22 8.36
C LYS A 4 -16.65 90.92 7.11
N TYR A 5 -17.18 90.17 6.15
CA TYR A 5 -18.09 90.76 5.18
C TYR A 5 -18.47 89.77 4.06
N ILE A 6 -19.74 89.95 3.68
CA ILE A 6 -20.24 90.06 2.30
C ILE A 6 -20.42 88.76 1.55
N SER A 7 -21.54 88.50 0.90
CA SER A 7 -22.92 89.02 0.91
C SER A 7 -23.45 88.71 -0.49
N LEU A 8 -24.78 88.71 -0.56
CA LEU A 8 -25.55 89.54 -1.47
C LEU A 8 -26.23 88.79 -2.64
N PHE A 9 -27.55 88.68 -2.44
CA PHE A 9 -28.61 89.23 -3.30
C PHE A 9 -29.21 88.29 -4.37
N LEU A 10 -30.52 88.31 -4.64
CA LEU A 10 -31.70 89.00 -4.09
C LEU A 10 -32.91 88.30 -4.77
N VAL A 11 -33.89 87.76 -4.03
CA VAL A 11 -35.28 88.26 -3.87
C VAL A 11 -36.13 88.33 -5.14
N ILE A 12 -37.33 87.73 -5.07
CA ILE A 12 -38.68 88.33 -5.14
C ILE A 12 -39.66 87.14 -5.05
N LEU A 13 -40.84 87.15 -4.41
CA LEU A 13 -41.44 87.90 -3.31
C LEU A 13 -42.81 87.20 -3.09
N LEU A 14 -43.11 86.90 -1.82
CA LEU A 14 -44.40 86.75 -1.14
C LEU A 14 -45.69 86.33 -1.89
N GLY A 15 -46.36 85.33 -1.30
CA GLY A 15 -47.80 85.07 -1.34
C GLY A 15 -48.33 84.38 -0.08
N MET A 16 -48.31 85.12 1.04
CA MET A 16 -49.22 85.07 2.22
C MET A 16 -49.62 83.74 2.92
N ILE A 17 -49.15 83.65 4.19
CA ILE A 17 -49.92 83.54 5.45
C ILE A 17 -50.61 82.20 5.83
N PHE A 18 -49.96 81.53 6.80
CA PHE A 18 -50.44 80.81 7.99
C PHE A 18 -51.52 79.71 7.86
N ASN A 19 -51.07 78.47 8.11
CA ASN A 19 -51.50 77.77 9.33
C ASN A 19 -50.45 76.74 9.77
N ILE A 20 -49.87 76.95 10.94
CA ILE A 20 -49.00 76.00 11.63
C ILE A 20 -49.90 74.93 12.22
N SER A 21 -49.85 73.73 11.65
CA SER A 21 -50.22 72.51 12.34
C SER A 21 -49.43 71.34 11.76
N ASN A 22 -48.53 70.82 12.60
CA ASN A 22 -47.89 69.50 12.50
C ASN A 22 -47.13 69.18 11.21
N ILE A 23 -45.97 69.83 11.01
CA ILE A 23 -44.85 69.14 10.36
C ILE A 23 -44.25 68.24 11.44
N LYS A 24 -44.69 66.98 11.50
CA LYS A 24 -43.80 65.93 11.99
C LYS A 24 -42.68 65.85 10.95
N ALA A 25 -41.50 66.34 11.31
CA ALA A 25 -40.28 65.84 10.71
C ALA A 25 -40.25 64.35 11.05
N TYR A 26 -40.65 63.50 10.11
CA TYR A 26 -40.24 62.11 10.11
C TYR A 26 -38.82 62.10 9.55
N GLU A 27 -37.84 62.28 10.43
CA GLU A 27 -36.53 61.66 10.22
C GLU A 27 -36.73 60.17 10.52
N GLU A 28 -37.29 59.43 9.55
CA GLU A 28 -37.12 57.97 9.53
C GLU A 28 -35.70 57.74 9.01
N THR A 29 -34.77 57.51 9.93
CA THR A 29 -33.50 56.88 9.59
C THR A 29 -33.82 55.48 9.11
N ASN A 30 -33.74 55.23 7.79
CA ASN A 30 -33.86 53.88 7.25
C ASN A 30 -32.88 52.97 8.00
N ASP A 31 -33.40 51.94 8.68
CA ASP A 31 -32.59 51.01 9.46
C ASP A 31 -31.71 50.16 8.52
N VAL A 32 -30.44 49.98 8.89
CA VAL A 32 -29.54 49.04 8.19
C VAL A 32 -29.93 47.62 8.55
N ILE A 33 -30.46 46.87 7.57
CA ILE A 33 -30.93 45.48 7.74
C ILE A 33 -29.85 44.43 7.51
N GLY A 34 -28.70 44.82 6.96
CA GLY A 34 -27.57 43.93 6.73
C GLY A 34 -26.46 44.60 5.93
N GLN A 35 -25.42 43.81 5.62
CA GLN A 35 -24.31 44.25 4.78
C GLN A 35 -24.10 43.25 3.63
N THR A 36 -23.53 43.74 2.54
CA THR A 36 -23.08 42.91 1.42
C THR A 36 -21.74 43.39 0.88
N LYS A 37 -21.00 42.50 0.21
CA LYS A 37 -19.66 42.74 -0.34
C LYS A 37 -19.70 42.85 -1.86
N PHE A 38 -18.87 43.73 -2.41
CA PHE A 38 -18.68 43.90 -3.86
C PHE A 38 -17.21 43.99 -4.22
N VAL A 39 -16.87 43.58 -5.44
CA VAL A 39 -15.48 43.55 -5.92
C VAL A 39 -15.29 44.55 -7.07
N ASP A 40 -14.35 45.47 -6.91
CA ASP A 40 -14.00 46.43 -7.97
C ASP A 40 -12.97 45.87 -8.96
N LYS A 41 -12.62 46.65 -9.99
CA LYS A 41 -11.67 46.24 -11.05
C LYS A 41 -10.26 45.92 -10.54
N ASP A 42 -9.91 46.47 -9.38
CA ASP A 42 -8.60 46.32 -8.76
C ASP A 42 -8.61 45.20 -7.71
N GLY A 43 -9.71 44.43 -7.63
CA GLY A 43 -9.89 43.32 -6.69
C GLY A 43 -10.20 43.77 -5.27
N ASN A 44 -10.44 45.06 -5.01
CA ASN A 44 -10.74 45.51 -3.67
C ASN A 44 -12.17 45.12 -3.28
N ILE A 45 -12.33 44.72 -2.02
CA ILE A 45 -13.62 44.31 -1.46
C ILE A 45 -14.23 45.51 -0.75
N ASN A 46 -15.39 45.95 -1.23
CA ASN A 46 -16.16 47.04 -0.66
C ASN A 46 -17.38 46.48 0.05
N THR A 47 -17.55 46.80 1.33
CA THR A 47 -18.74 46.42 2.12
C THR A 47 -19.73 47.59 2.11
N VAL A 48 -21.01 47.30 1.85
CA VAL A 48 -22.07 48.30 1.78
C VAL A 48 -23.21 47.91 2.72
N ASP A 49 -23.71 48.90 3.46
CA ASP A 49 -24.91 48.77 4.28
C ASP A 49 -26.16 48.70 3.40
N VAL A 50 -27.08 47.81 3.75
CA VAL A 50 -28.32 47.56 3.03
C VAL A 50 -29.49 48.01 3.89
N TYR A 51 -30.42 48.74 3.27
CA TYR A 51 -31.62 49.28 3.91
C TYR A 51 -32.85 48.44 3.55
N ASP A 52 -33.93 48.54 4.34
CA ASP A 52 -35.17 47.80 4.07
C ASP A 52 -35.79 48.24 2.74
N GLY A 53 -36.18 47.26 1.91
CA GLY A 53 -36.69 47.51 0.56
C GLY A 53 -38.20 47.33 0.42
N THR A 54 -38.94 47.51 1.53
CA THR A 54 -40.39 47.33 1.56
C THR A 54 -41.12 48.35 0.68
N THR A 55 -42.21 47.94 0.03
CA THR A 55 -43.07 48.87 -0.70
C THR A 55 -43.68 49.87 0.28
N ASN A 56 -43.36 51.15 0.08
CA ASN A 56 -43.91 52.39 0.69
C ASN A 56 -42.83 53.48 0.79
N GLU A 57 -41.56 53.18 0.49
CA GLU A 57 -40.49 54.16 0.33
C GLU A 57 -40.71 55.05 -0.92
N GLU A 58 -40.27 56.31 -0.85
CA GLU A 58 -40.41 57.29 -1.95
C GLU A 58 -39.51 56.91 -3.13
N TYR A 59 -39.96 57.13 -4.37
CA TYR A 59 -39.23 56.73 -5.59
C TYR A 59 -38.22 57.79 -6.05
N ASN A 60 -37.02 57.40 -6.52
CA ASN A 60 -36.07 58.32 -7.18
C ASN A 60 -36.13 58.23 -8.73
N PRO A 61 -36.57 59.29 -9.43
CA PRO A 61 -36.67 59.34 -10.90
C PRO A 61 -35.33 59.40 -11.65
N TYR A 62 -34.21 59.55 -10.95
CA TYR A 62 -32.86 59.63 -11.53
C TYR A 62 -32.08 58.31 -11.48
N ALA A 63 -32.69 57.23 -10.98
CA ALA A 63 -32.09 55.90 -10.91
C ALA A 63 -32.42 55.04 -12.17
N ARG A 64 -31.62 54.00 -12.41
CA ARG A 64 -31.83 53.04 -13.51
C ARG A 64 -33.08 52.19 -13.24
N THR A 65 -34.20 52.51 -13.88
CA THR A 65 -35.50 51.98 -13.47
C THR A 65 -36.22 51.26 -14.60
N VAL A 66 -37.04 50.28 -14.23
CA VAL A 66 -37.88 49.50 -15.15
C VAL A 66 -39.33 49.66 -14.76
N SER A 67 -40.22 49.79 -15.75
CA SER A 67 -41.66 49.72 -15.50
C SER A 67 -42.16 48.28 -15.71
N THR A 68 -42.58 47.62 -14.63
CA THR A 68 -42.95 46.21 -14.65
C THR A 68 -43.88 45.81 -13.51
N ALA A 69 -44.57 44.68 -13.68
CA ALA A 69 -45.25 43.91 -12.63
C ALA A 69 -44.63 42.50 -12.48
N ASN A 70 -43.46 42.27 -13.09
CA ASN A 70 -42.86 40.94 -13.24
C ASN A 70 -41.53 40.79 -12.50
N MET A 71 -41.49 41.30 -11.26
CA MET A 71 -40.33 41.24 -10.40
C MET A 71 -40.70 40.65 -9.03
N VAL A 72 -39.81 39.81 -8.50
CA VAL A 72 -39.89 39.31 -7.13
C VAL A 72 -38.91 40.10 -6.28
N ASN A 73 -39.39 40.64 -5.15
CA ASN A 73 -38.61 41.34 -4.14
C ASN A 73 -38.35 40.43 -2.93
N PHE A 74 -37.08 40.04 -2.77
CA PHE A 74 -36.55 39.32 -1.62
C PHE A 74 -36.22 40.26 -0.45
N ASN A 75 -35.99 41.56 -0.71
CA ASN A 75 -35.85 42.58 0.32
C ASN A 75 -37.21 43.19 0.67
N CYS A 76 -38.06 42.42 1.36
CA CYS A 76 -39.37 42.88 1.82
C CYS A 76 -39.62 42.50 3.29
N SER A 77 -40.68 43.05 3.89
CA SER A 77 -41.05 42.85 5.30
C SER A 77 -41.45 41.42 5.61
N LYS A 78 -41.82 40.66 4.57
CA LYS A 78 -42.19 39.25 4.64
C LYS A 78 -40.97 38.32 4.75
N ALA A 79 -39.81 38.76 4.27
CA ALA A 79 -38.59 37.98 4.25
C ALA A 79 -37.88 38.01 5.63
N GLY A 80 -37.38 36.86 6.07
CA GLY A 80 -36.40 36.79 7.16
C GLY A 80 -35.01 37.26 6.70
N THR A 81 -33.98 37.08 7.54
CA THR A 81 -32.58 37.35 7.16
C THR A 81 -32.17 36.54 5.92
N THR A 82 -32.62 35.29 5.85
CA THR A 82 -32.47 34.43 4.68
C THR A 82 -33.82 33.89 4.21
N THR A 83 -33.94 33.64 2.92
CA THR A 83 -35.12 33.06 2.26
C THR A 83 -34.73 31.76 1.58
N ASN A 84 -35.34 30.65 2.01
CA ASN A 84 -35.14 29.34 1.41
C ASN A 84 -35.96 29.17 0.13
N PHE A 85 -35.41 28.46 -0.85
CA PHE A 85 -36.10 28.07 -2.07
C PHE A 85 -35.73 26.64 -2.46
N THR A 86 -36.54 26.05 -3.34
CA THR A 86 -36.22 24.77 -3.99
C THR A 86 -35.92 25.02 -5.46
N ASP A 87 -34.77 24.56 -5.96
CA ASP A 87 -34.46 24.57 -7.38
C ASP A 87 -35.51 23.73 -8.14
N TYR A 88 -36.15 24.35 -9.13
CA TYR A 88 -37.25 23.75 -9.88
C TYR A 88 -36.85 22.50 -10.67
N TYR A 89 -35.63 22.46 -11.21
CA TYR A 89 -35.18 21.38 -12.10
C TYR A 89 -34.47 20.25 -11.35
N THR A 90 -33.70 20.60 -10.32
CA THR A 90 -32.91 19.63 -9.57
C THR A 90 -33.60 19.14 -8.29
N GLY A 91 -34.59 19.89 -7.78
CA GLY A 91 -35.22 19.64 -6.49
C GLY A 91 -34.32 19.95 -5.29
N GLN A 92 -33.11 20.48 -5.51
CA GLN A 92 -32.18 20.77 -4.44
C GLN A 92 -32.55 22.06 -3.72
N GLU A 93 -32.38 22.07 -2.39
CA GLU A 93 -32.62 23.26 -1.56
C GLU A 93 -31.51 24.31 -1.74
N GLY A 94 -31.88 25.57 -1.72
CA GLY A 94 -30.99 26.73 -1.70
C GLY A 94 -31.58 27.84 -0.84
N TYR A 95 -30.79 28.89 -0.62
CA TYR A 95 -31.22 30.05 0.16
C TYR A 95 -30.56 31.33 -0.33
N LEU A 96 -31.20 32.46 -0.07
CA LEU A 96 -30.73 33.81 -0.43
C LEU A 96 -30.74 34.71 0.80
N SER A 97 -29.74 35.56 0.96
CA SER A 97 -29.77 36.62 1.98
C SER A 97 -30.60 37.81 1.50
N LYS A 98 -31.44 38.35 2.40
CA LYS A 98 -32.18 39.59 2.20
C LYS A 98 -31.26 40.77 1.87
N SER A 99 -30.01 40.76 2.35
CA SER A 99 -29.03 41.82 2.10
C SER A 99 -28.24 41.66 0.79
N SER A 100 -28.17 40.46 0.21
CA SER A 100 -27.27 40.21 -0.93
C SER A 100 -27.82 40.67 -2.27
N ALA A 101 -29.12 40.46 -2.50
CA ALA A 101 -29.84 40.92 -3.69
C ALA A 101 -31.33 41.01 -3.39
N ALA A 102 -31.98 42.08 -3.85
CA ALA A 102 -33.41 42.29 -3.64
C ALA A 102 -34.25 41.74 -4.79
N ASP A 103 -33.80 41.85 -6.05
CA ASP A 103 -34.65 41.59 -7.20
C ASP A 103 -34.36 40.25 -7.90
N ALA A 104 -35.43 39.66 -8.43
CA ALA A 104 -35.39 38.49 -9.30
C ALA A 104 -36.52 38.55 -10.35
N ALA A 105 -36.36 37.84 -11.47
CA ALA A 105 -37.41 37.71 -12.48
C ALA A 105 -38.61 36.95 -11.91
N PHE A 106 -39.83 37.48 -12.08
CA PHE A 106 -41.05 36.71 -11.78
C PHE A 106 -41.49 35.88 -12.99
N LEU A 107 -41.49 34.55 -12.83
CA LEU A 107 -41.84 33.61 -13.90
C LEU A 107 -43.26 33.05 -13.79
N GLY A 108 -43.99 33.37 -12.72
CA GLY A 108 -45.35 32.90 -12.47
C GLY A 108 -45.47 32.13 -11.16
N TYR A 109 -46.58 31.42 -11.00
CA TYR A 109 -46.81 30.51 -9.87
C TYR A 109 -46.73 29.06 -10.32
N GLU A 110 -46.15 28.21 -9.50
CA GLU A 110 -46.03 26.78 -9.73
C GLU A 110 -46.29 26.06 -8.40
N ASN A 111 -47.31 25.19 -8.38
CA ASN A 111 -47.71 24.46 -7.16
C ASN A 111 -47.92 25.39 -5.93
N GLY A 112 -48.52 26.57 -6.16
CA GLY A 112 -48.76 27.57 -5.10
C GLY A 112 -47.53 28.36 -4.65
N LYS A 113 -46.35 28.07 -5.20
CA LYS A 113 -45.09 28.79 -4.93
C LYS A 113 -44.80 29.83 -6.01
N VAL A 114 -44.11 30.90 -5.65
CA VAL A 114 -43.58 31.88 -6.61
C VAL A 114 -42.41 31.24 -7.34
N LYS A 115 -42.48 31.20 -8.68
CA LYS A 115 -41.40 30.75 -9.55
C LYS A 115 -40.58 31.96 -9.99
N PHE A 116 -39.28 31.94 -9.73
CA PHE A 116 -38.39 33.08 -10.00
C PHE A 116 -37.09 32.64 -10.68
N MET A 117 -36.35 33.60 -11.25
CA MET A 117 -34.97 33.41 -11.70
C MET A 117 -34.04 34.49 -11.12
N ILE A 118 -32.91 34.06 -10.59
CA ILE A 118 -31.81 34.91 -10.12
C ILE A 118 -30.49 34.15 -10.28
N SER A 119 -29.43 34.79 -10.77
CA SER A 119 -28.10 34.18 -10.95
C SER A 119 -28.15 32.74 -11.53
N GLY A 120 -28.88 32.58 -12.63
CA GLY A 120 -29.01 31.32 -13.36
C GLY A 120 -29.94 30.27 -12.73
N VAL A 121 -30.28 30.36 -11.44
CA VAL A 121 -31.19 29.39 -10.80
C VAL A 121 -32.64 29.74 -11.07
N VAL A 122 -33.45 28.73 -11.42
CA VAL A 122 -34.91 28.82 -11.40
C VAL A 122 -35.42 28.20 -10.10
N GLY A 123 -35.93 29.05 -9.20
CA GLY A 123 -36.34 28.63 -7.87
C GLY A 123 -37.86 28.67 -7.65
N LEU A 124 -38.32 27.86 -6.70
CA LEU A 124 -39.66 27.91 -6.12
C LEU A 124 -39.56 28.38 -4.66
N VAL A 125 -40.22 29.49 -4.35
CA VAL A 125 -40.26 30.09 -3.00
C VAL A 125 -41.69 30.25 -2.51
N ASP A 126 -41.89 30.10 -1.21
CA ASP A 126 -43.20 30.32 -0.60
C ASP A 126 -43.57 31.82 -0.71
N PRO A 127 -44.78 32.18 -1.20
CA PRO A 127 -45.22 33.57 -1.30
C PRO A 127 -45.23 34.33 0.03
N GLN A 128 -45.20 33.63 1.17
CA GLN A 128 -45.13 34.28 2.49
C GLN A 128 -43.75 34.87 2.83
N TYR A 129 -42.69 34.54 2.06
CA TYR A 129 -41.33 35.02 2.32
C TYR A 129 -40.83 36.03 1.28
N VAL A 130 -41.63 36.32 0.26
CA VAL A 130 -41.27 37.24 -0.82
C VAL A 130 -42.44 38.14 -1.18
N GLU A 131 -42.15 39.18 -1.94
CA GLU A 131 -43.15 40.07 -2.52
C GLU A 131 -43.11 39.98 -4.04
N VAL A 132 -44.27 39.75 -4.67
CA VAL A 132 -44.43 39.90 -6.12
C VAL A 132 -44.93 41.31 -6.37
N LEU A 133 -44.13 42.12 -7.07
CA LEU A 133 -44.42 43.54 -7.25
C LEU A 133 -45.59 43.77 -8.22
N SER A 134 -46.48 44.71 -7.88
CA SER A 134 -47.53 45.19 -8.78
C SER A 134 -46.94 46.01 -9.93
N GLN A 135 -47.76 46.38 -10.93
CA GLN A 135 -47.30 47.28 -11.99
C GLN A 135 -46.82 48.61 -11.39
N GLY A 136 -45.54 48.92 -11.57
CA GLY A 136 -44.90 50.11 -11.03
C GLY A 136 -43.55 50.38 -11.70
N THR A 137 -42.76 51.29 -11.13
CA THR A 137 -41.41 51.61 -11.58
C THR A 137 -40.43 51.24 -10.48
N TYR A 138 -39.47 50.37 -10.78
CA TYR A 138 -38.58 49.76 -9.78
C TYR A 138 -37.11 49.78 -10.22
N TYR A 139 -36.19 49.72 -9.27
CA TYR A 139 -34.76 49.62 -9.49
C TYR A 139 -34.34 48.15 -9.70
N ALA A 140 -33.90 47.83 -10.92
CA ALA A 140 -33.53 46.48 -11.33
C ALA A 140 -32.01 46.30 -11.43
N SER A 141 -31.54 45.11 -11.07
CA SER A 141 -30.19 44.64 -11.38
C SER A 141 -29.96 44.67 -12.89
N ASN A 142 -28.78 45.13 -13.30
CA ASN A 142 -28.42 45.34 -14.71
C ASN A 142 -26.91 45.22 -14.94
N TYR A 143 -26.55 45.06 -16.20
CA TYR A 143 -25.20 44.96 -16.70
C TYR A 143 -24.87 46.14 -17.60
N GLU A 144 -23.63 46.59 -17.57
CA GLU A 144 -23.15 47.66 -18.44
C GLU A 144 -21.68 47.42 -18.79
N VAL A 145 -21.33 47.62 -20.05
CA VAL A 145 -19.93 47.74 -20.47
C VAL A 145 -19.56 49.22 -20.44
N ASN A 146 -18.59 49.61 -19.62
CA ASN A 146 -18.19 51.01 -19.51
C ASN A 146 -17.43 51.49 -20.77
N SER A 147 -17.03 52.77 -20.79
CA SER A 147 -16.23 53.37 -21.87
C SER A 147 -14.90 52.64 -22.14
N SER A 148 -14.28 52.08 -21.11
CA SER A 148 -13.03 51.32 -21.19
C SER A 148 -13.20 49.91 -21.75
N GLY A 149 -14.43 49.39 -21.82
CA GLY A 149 -14.71 48.02 -22.27
C GLY A 149 -14.86 47.01 -21.12
N ASP A 150 -14.96 47.46 -19.87
CA ASP A 150 -15.15 46.61 -18.70
C ASP A 150 -16.63 46.38 -18.43
N LEU A 151 -17.02 45.12 -18.28
CA LEU A 151 -18.35 44.69 -17.87
C LEU A 151 -18.50 44.76 -16.36
N TYR A 152 -19.55 45.45 -15.93
CA TYR A 152 -19.99 45.53 -14.55
C TYR A 152 -21.39 44.96 -14.40
N HIS A 153 -21.62 44.29 -13.28
CA HIS A 153 -22.93 43.87 -12.82
C HIS A 153 -23.34 44.77 -11.65
N TYR A 154 -24.37 45.58 -11.85
CA TYR A 154 -24.99 46.44 -10.86
C TYR A 154 -26.13 45.67 -10.21
N ILE A 155 -26.03 45.42 -8.91
CA ILE A 155 -27.00 44.59 -8.18
C ILE A 155 -27.90 45.51 -7.34
N SER A 156 -29.20 45.30 -7.47
CA SER A 156 -30.20 45.97 -6.65
C SER A 156 -30.27 45.31 -5.28
N ASN A 157 -29.98 46.07 -4.23
CA ASN A 157 -30.22 45.65 -2.84
C ASN A 157 -31.51 46.21 -2.27
N ASN A 158 -32.17 47.14 -2.99
CA ASN A 158 -33.48 47.69 -2.67
C ASN A 158 -34.18 48.06 -3.99
N VAL A 159 -35.31 47.41 -4.28
CA VAL A 159 -36.10 47.67 -5.51
C VAL A 159 -36.76 49.04 -5.54
N ASN A 160 -36.87 49.71 -4.39
CA ASN A 160 -37.45 51.05 -4.21
C ASN A 160 -36.39 52.13 -3.95
N ALA A 161 -35.10 51.83 -4.19
CA ALA A 161 -33.99 52.71 -3.86
C ALA A 161 -34.17 54.17 -4.31
N THR A 162 -34.01 55.11 -3.37
CA THR A 162 -34.04 56.57 -3.58
C THR A 162 -32.70 57.15 -4.07
N GLY A 163 -31.72 56.31 -4.39
CA GLY A 163 -30.37 56.72 -4.76
C GLY A 163 -29.51 55.52 -5.17
N ASN A 164 -28.19 55.66 -5.08
CA ASN A 164 -27.25 54.58 -5.44
C ASN A 164 -27.16 53.52 -4.32
N GLN A 165 -28.31 52.95 -3.92
CA GLN A 165 -28.41 51.85 -2.96
C GLN A 165 -28.24 50.53 -3.71
N GLY A 166 -26.97 50.17 -3.90
CA GLY A 166 -26.53 49.07 -4.75
C GLY A 166 -25.15 49.41 -5.29
N ASN A 167 -24.27 48.41 -5.32
CA ASN A 167 -22.92 48.57 -5.82
C ASN A 167 -22.71 47.58 -6.97
N LYS A 168 -21.51 47.58 -7.54
CA LYS A 168 -21.20 46.86 -8.77
C LYS A 168 -20.06 45.89 -8.58
N ASN A 169 -20.24 44.69 -9.10
CA ASN A 169 -19.15 43.74 -9.30
C ASN A 169 -18.50 44.02 -10.65
N TYR A 170 -17.18 44.16 -10.67
CA TYR A 170 -16.41 44.04 -11.90
C TYR A 170 -16.40 42.57 -12.31
N ILE A 171 -16.83 42.28 -13.54
CA ILE A 171 -16.90 40.90 -14.05
C ILE A 171 -15.68 40.59 -14.93
N GLY A 172 -15.24 41.56 -15.73
CA GLY A 172 -14.15 41.39 -16.69
C GLY A 172 -14.32 42.29 -17.90
N THR A 173 -13.58 41.99 -18.97
CA THR A 173 -13.80 42.61 -20.28
C THR A 173 -15.18 42.23 -20.83
N GLY A 174 -15.96 43.22 -21.22
CA GLY A 174 -17.27 43.02 -21.81
C GLY A 174 -17.20 42.44 -23.23
N PRO A 175 -18.14 41.57 -23.61
CA PRO A 175 -18.20 41.03 -24.95
C PRO A 175 -18.50 42.14 -25.98
N SER A 176 -17.91 42.02 -27.17
CA SER A 176 -17.96 43.06 -28.22
C SER A 176 -19.36 43.36 -28.77
N TYR A 177 -20.32 42.45 -28.57
CA TYR A 177 -21.71 42.64 -28.98
C TYR A 177 -22.52 43.53 -28.02
N LEU A 178 -22.00 43.83 -26.83
CA LEU A 178 -22.64 44.79 -25.93
C LEU A 178 -22.12 46.20 -26.25
N THR A 179 -23.06 47.08 -26.59
CA THR A 179 -22.78 48.50 -26.78
C THR A 179 -22.31 49.13 -25.46
N LYS A 180 -21.20 49.88 -25.50
CA LYS A 180 -20.66 50.60 -24.35
C LYS A 180 -21.63 51.66 -23.82
N ASN A 181 -21.63 51.87 -22.51
CA ASN A 181 -22.49 52.80 -21.77
C ASN A 181 -24.00 52.57 -22.03
N LYS A 182 -24.40 51.33 -22.35
CA LYS A 182 -25.80 50.91 -22.48
C LYS A 182 -26.10 49.87 -21.40
N GLU A 183 -27.28 50.00 -20.80
CA GLU A 183 -27.81 49.08 -19.81
C GLU A 183 -28.40 47.82 -20.48
N TYR A 184 -28.16 46.67 -19.86
CA TYR A 184 -28.74 45.39 -20.24
C TYR A 184 -29.25 44.64 -19.00
N TYR A 185 -30.33 43.89 -19.15
CA TYR A 185 -30.91 43.06 -18.10
C TYR A 185 -30.56 41.60 -18.34
N SER A 186 -30.25 40.89 -17.26
CA SER A 186 -30.01 39.45 -17.26
C SER A 186 -30.12 38.89 -15.84
N TYR A 187 -30.97 37.89 -15.61
CA TYR A 187 -30.98 37.14 -14.34
C TYR A 187 -30.34 35.75 -14.48
N ASP A 188 -29.89 35.38 -15.67
CA ASP A 188 -29.04 34.21 -15.89
C ASP A 188 -27.54 34.56 -15.97
N GLY A 189 -27.18 35.83 -16.17
CA GLY A 189 -25.79 36.28 -16.30
C GLY A 189 -25.13 35.93 -17.64
N HIS A 190 -25.89 35.34 -18.57
CA HIS A 190 -25.40 34.74 -19.81
C HIS A 190 -26.02 35.38 -21.05
N TYR A 191 -27.32 35.71 -20.99
CA TYR A 191 -28.09 36.35 -22.05
C TYR A 191 -28.48 37.75 -21.62
N PHE A 192 -28.18 38.72 -22.47
CA PHE A 192 -28.40 40.14 -22.19
C PHE A 192 -29.55 40.68 -23.03
N TYR A 193 -30.42 41.47 -22.41
CA TYR A 193 -31.58 42.08 -23.06
C TYR A 193 -31.55 43.59 -22.87
N ASP A 194 -31.91 44.36 -23.89
CA ASP A 194 -32.05 45.81 -23.75
C ASP A 194 -33.44 46.22 -23.23
N ASN A 195 -34.36 45.28 -23.11
CA ASN A 195 -35.70 45.51 -22.57
C ASN A 195 -36.06 44.46 -21.50
N TYR A 196 -36.35 44.93 -20.28
CA TYR A 196 -36.67 44.09 -19.14
C TYR A 196 -37.89 43.17 -19.37
N ASN A 197 -38.99 43.70 -19.89
CA ASN A 197 -40.22 42.91 -20.08
C ASN A 197 -40.08 41.88 -21.22
N THR A 198 -39.21 42.15 -22.19
CA THR A 198 -38.84 41.17 -23.24
C THR A 198 -38.07 39.99 -22.63
N MET A 199 -37.08 40.26 -21.78
CA MET A 199 -36.36 39.22 -21.02
C MET A 199 -37.32 38.34 -20.21
N ILE A 200 -38.23 38.95 -19.46
CA ILE A 200 -39.24 38.21 -18.67
C ILE A 200 -40.08 37.30 -19.58
N THR A 201 -40.53 37.80 -20.72
CA THR A 201 -41.35 37.04 -21.68
C THR A 201 -40.57 35.83 -22.21
N ASP A 202 -39.31 36.02 -22.57
CA ASP A 202 -38.43 34.94 -23.02
C ASP A 202 -38.19 33.89 -21.90
N TYR A 203 -37.92 34.33 -20.67
CA TYR A 203 -37.74 33.44 -19.53
C TYR A 203 -38.99 32.62 -19.20
N LYS A 204 -40.19 33.23 -19.22
CA LYS A 204 -41.46 32.51 -19.01
C LYS A 204 -41.72 31.44 -20.06
N ASN A 205 -41.26 31.66 -21.30
CA ASN A 205 -41.38 30.70 -22.40
C ASN A 205 -40.18 29.74 -22.51
N ASN A 206 -39.20 29.83 -21.61
CA ASN A 206 -37.95 29.07 -21.64
C ASN A 206 -37.18 29.19 -22.98
N VAL A 207 -37.15 30.39 -23.57
CA VAL A 207 -36.39 30.73 -24.78
C VAL A 207 -35.49 31.94 -24.54
N ARG A 208 -34.55 32.22 -25.45
CA ARG A 208 -33.67 33.42 -25.38
C ARG A 208 -33.54 34.12 -26.73
N ASN A 209 -34.57 34.00 -27.56
CA ASN A 209 -34.56 34.41 -28.96
C ASN A 209 -34.39 35.93 -29.13
N ASN A 210 -34.86 36.71 -28.15
CA ASN A 210 -34.83 38.16 -28.19
C ASN A 210 -33.66 38.77 -27.39
N ALA A 211 -32.74 37.94 -26.88
CA ALA A 211 -31.50 38.43 -26.32
C ALA A 211 -30.65 39.13 -27.39
N VAL A 212 -29.73 39.99 -26.98
CA VAL A 212 -28.71 40.60 -27.84
C VAL A 212 -27.72 39.55 -28.34
N ASN A 213 -27.58 38.44 -27.61
CA ASN A 213 -26.66 37.35 -27.88
C ASN A 213 -27.33 35.96 -27.88
N PRO A 214 -28.40 35.75 -28.68
CA PRO A 214 -29.27 34.56 -28.57
C PRO A 214 -28.56 33.26 -28.94
N ASN A 215 -27.47 33.34 -29.71
CA ASN A 215 -26.66 32.21 -30.15
C ASN A 215 -25.24 32.20 -29.55
N ASN A 216 -24.92 33.17 -28.66
CA ASN A 216 -23.57 33.35 -28.12
C ASN A 216 -23.62 33.76 -26.62
N PRO A 217 -24.10 32.87 -25.74
CA PRO A 217 -24.17 33.17 -24.30
C PRO A 217 -22.79 33.51 -23.73
N TYR A 218 -22.75 34.49 -22.83
CA TYR A 218 -21.52 34.93 -22.18
C TYR A 218 -21.15 34.04 -21.01
N TYR A 219 -19.92 33.54 -20.93
CA TYR A 219 -19.42 32.84 -19.74
C TYR A 219 -18.07 33.44 -19.32
N SER A 220 -17.96 33.88 -18.07
CA SER A 220 -16.68 34.37 -17.52
C SER A 220 -15.75 33.19 -17.24
N TYR A 221 -14.53 33.24 -17.79
CA TYR A 221 -13.57 32.14 -17.72
C TYR A 221 -13.30 31.67 -16.28
N PHE A 222 -12.87 32.54 -15.37
CA PHE A 222 -12.57 32.13 -13.98
C PHE A 222 -13.81 31.74 -13.17
N GLN A 223 -15.00 32.21 -13.55
CA GLN A 223 -16.24 31.78 -12.92
C GLN A 223 -16.56 30.32 -13.27
N TYR A 224 -16.26 29.92 -14.51
CA TYR A 224 -16.57 28.59 -15.02
C TYR A 224 -15.36 27.66 -15.15
N LEU A 225 -14.16 28.10 -14.78
CA LEU A 225 -12.96 27.25 -14.71
C LEU A 225 -13.14 26.23 -13.58
N PRO A 226 -13.13 24.91 -13.86
CA PRO A 226 -13.14 23.91 -12.80
C PRO A 226 -11.94 24.09 -11.86
N MET A 227 -12.20 24.07 -10.56
CA MET A 227 -11.19 24.16 -9.51
C MET A 227 -10.25 22.96 -9.52
N ARG A 228 -10.55 21.89 -10.27
CA ARG A 228 -9.59 20.81 -10.57
C ARG A 228 -8.49 21.25 -11.54
N SER A 229 -8.51 22.46 -12.06
CA SER A 229 -7.38 23.05 -12.79
C SER A 229 -6.16 23.29 -11.89
N GLN A 230 -5.01 23.50 -12.51
CA GLN A 230 -3.81 24.00 -11.85
C GLN A 230 -3.53 25.42 -12.31
N THR A 231 -3.20 26.30 -11.36
CA THR A 231 -2.55 27.57 -11.71
C THR A 231 -1.15 27.31 -12.26
N THR A 232 -0.72 28.12 -13.22
CA THR A 232 0.65 28.10 -13.77
C THR A 232 1.65 28.88 -12.91
N TYR A 233 1.17 29.57 -11.87
CA TYR A 233 1.99 30.39 -10.98
C TYR A 233 2.71 29.58 -9.90
N THR A 234 3.89 30.05 -9.50
CA THR A 234 4.58 29.54 -8.31
C THR A 234 3.98 30.12 -7.04
N GLY A 235 4.20 29.45 -5.90
CA GLY A 235 3.68 29.93 -4.62
C GLY A 235 4.28 31.28 -4.22
N SER A 236 5.55 31.54 -4.54
CA SER A 236 6.17 32.87 -4.36
C SER A 236 5.46 33.97 -5.17
N GLN A 237 5.03 33.71 -6.41
CA GLN A 237 4.30 34.71 -7.20
C GLN A 237 2.93 35.03 -6.58
N ILE A 238 2.21 34.01 -6.10
CA ILE A 238 0.94 34.18 -5.39
C ILE A 238 1.17 34.93 -4.07
N SER A 239 2.16 34.54 -3.26
CA SER A 239 2.52 35.23 -2.02
C SER A 239 2.83 36.70 -2.25
N ASN A 240 3.62 37.03 -3.28
CA ASN A 240 3.95 38.43 -3.59
C ASN A 240 2.70 39.26 -3.88
N TYR A 241 1.74 38.73 -4.64
CA TYR A 241 0.48 39.42 -4.89
C TYR A 241 -0.34 39.59 -3.60
N LEU A 242 -0.52 38.50 -2.82
CA LEU A 242 -1.27 38.52 -1.57
C LEU A 242 -0.66 39.49 -0.56
N ASN A 243 0.66 39.53 -0.44
CA ASN A 243 1.39 40.42 0.45
C ASN A 243 1.17 41.89 0.06
N ASN A 244 1.20 42.20 -1.24
CA ASN A 244 0.96 43.56 -1.73
C ASN A 244 -0.49 44.02 -1.49
N LYS A 245 -1.47 43.12 -1.62
CA LYS A 245 -2.88 43.47 -1.39
C LYS A 245 -3.28 43.50 0.07
N ALA A 246 -2.82 42.53 0.86
CA ALA A 246 -3.27 42.33 2.22
C ALA A 246 -2.32 42.95 3.27
N GLY A 247 -1.01 43.04 2.99
CA GLY A 247 -0.01 43.50 3.96
C GLY A 247 0.29 42.50 5.08
N SER A 248 1.30 42.80 5.90
CA SER A 248 1.91 41.86 6.87
C SER A 248 1.05 41.47 8.06
N THR A 249 -0.02 42.20 8.35
CA THR A 249 -0.96 41.85 9.44
C THR A 249 -2.02 40.84 9.00
N SER A 250 -2.08 40.51 7.71
CA SER A 250 -3.02 39.55 7.16
C SER A 250 -2.62 38.10 7.44
N LYS A 251 -3.62 37.24 7.66
CA LYS A 251 -3.43 35.78 7.68
C LYS A 251 -3.20 35.16 6.30
N LEU A 252 -3.31 35.93 5.22
CA LEU A 252 -2.92 35.52 3.86
C LEU A 252 -1.47 35.82 3.53
N TYR A 253 -0.74 36.52 4.42
CA TYR A 253 0.66 36.87 4.18
C TYR A 253 1.54 35.61 4.06
N ASP A 254 2.35 35.54 3.01
CA ASP A 254 3.25 34.40 2.68
C ASP A 254 2.57 33.02 2.57
N THR A 255 1.29 32.97 2.16
CA THR A 255 0.52 31.71 2.07
C THR A 255 0.53 31.01 0.71
N GLY A 256 1.13 31.61 -0.32
CA GLY A 256 1.07 31.08 -1.70
C GLY A 256 1.64 29.67 -1.86
N ASP A 257 2.75 29.35 -1.18
CA ASP A 257 3.32 27.99 -1.20
C ASP A 257 2.40 26.95 -0.53
N ILE A 258 1.62 27.37 0.48
CA ILE A 258 0.63 26.51 1.15
C ILE A 258 -0.51 26.17 0.18
N PHE A 259 -1.01 27.16 -0.57
CA PHE A 259 -2.01 26.93 -1.60
C PHE A 259 -1.50 25.98 -2.70
N ILE A 260 -0.26 26.18 -3.17
CA ILE A 260 0.35 25.29 -4.18
C ILE A 260 0.55 23.87 -3.64
N LYS A 261 1.03 23.73 -2.41
CA LYS A 261 1.16 22.44 -1.70
C LYS A 261 -0.16 21.66 -1.75
N TYR A 262 -1.28 22.32 -1.45
CA TYR A 262 -2.58 21.66 -1.40
C TYR A 262 -3.31 21.57 -2.74
N GLN A 263 -3.02 22.43 -3.71
CA GLN A 263 -3.36 22.20 -5.11
C GLN A 263 -2.78 20.86 -5.57
N ASN A 264 -1.48 20.65 -5.38
CA ASN A 264 -0.78 19.47 -5.86
C ASN A 264 -1.21 18.18 -5.15
N LYS A 265 -1.74 18.29 -3.91
CA LYS A 265 -2.19 17.13 -3.12
C LYS A 265 -3.67 16.81 -3.32
N TYR A 266 -4.54 17.82 -3.28
CA TYR A 266 -6.00 17.64 -3.24
C TYR A 266 -6.71 18.16 -4.48
N GLY A 267 -5.98 18.68 -5.47
CA GLY A 267 -6.55 19.07 -6.77
C GLY A 267 -7.46 20.28 -6.69
N VAL A 268 -7.11 21.29 -5.90
CA VAL A 268 -7.87 22.55 -5.78
C VAL A 268 -6.99 23.69 -6.26
N ASN A 269 -7.38 24.37 -7.34
CA ASN A 269 -6.62 25.45 -7.96
C ASN A 269 -6.23 26.50 -6.91
N ALA A 270 -4.92 26.73 -6.77
CA ALA A 270 -4.34 27.58 -5.73
C ALA A 270 -4.75 29.04 -5.88
N LEU A 271 -4.78 29.58 -7.10
CA LEU A 271 -5.19 30.96 -7.38
C LEU A 271 -6.69 31.16 -7.08
N MET A 272 -7.52 30.19 -7.46
CA MET A 272 -8.96 30.21 -7.13
C MET A 272 -9.18 30.08 -5.62
N ALA A 273 -8.53 29.14 -4.94
CA ALA A 273 -8.63 28.99 -3.49
C ALA A 273 -8.18 30.26 -2.74
N ALA A 274 -7.10 30.92 -3.20
CA ALA A 274 -6.65 32.18 -2.64
C ALA A 274 -7.65 33.32 -2.88
N SER A 275 -8.28 33.38 -4.05
CA SER A 275 -9.33 34.38 -4.34
C SER A 275 -10.56 34.23 -3.44
N PHE A 276 -10.94 32.98 -3.16
CA PHE A 276 -12.04 32.68 -2.25
C PHE A 276 -11.68 33.02 -0.81
N ALA A 277 -10.49 32.63 -0.35
CA ALA A 277 -9.97 33.02 0.95
C ALA A 277 -9.96 34.55 1.12
N ALA A 278 -9.52 35.28 0.09
CA ALA A 278 -9.51 36.75 0.09
C ALA A 278 -10.93 37.33 0.26
N LEU A 279 -11.91 36.84 -0.49
CA LEU A 279 -13.30 37.31 -0.40
C LEU A 279 -13.89 37.08 1.00
N GLU A 280 -13.77 35.85 1.49
CA GLU A 280 -14.37 35.43 2.75
C GLU A 280 -13.76 36.14 3.95
N SER A 281 -12.43 36.16 4.01
CA SER A 281 -11.70 36.76 5.13
C SER A 281 -11.44 38.26 5.01
N GLY A 282 -11.89 38.91 3.93
CA GLY A 282 -11.56 40.31 3.69
C GLY A 282 -10.04 40.52 3.60
N TRP A 283 -9.40 39.77 2.71
CA TRP A 283 -7.95 39.70 2.56
C TRP A 283 -7.22 39.26 3.85
N GLY A 284 -7.76 38.27 4.56
CA GLY A 284 -7.13 37.66 5.75
C GLY A 284 -7.18 38.52 7.01
N LYS A 285 -8.03 39.55 7.04
CA LYS A 285 -8.11 40.55 8.12
C LYS A 285 -9.39 40.50 8.93
N SER A 286 -10.36 39.66 8.58
CA SER A 286 -11.58 39.52 9.36
C SER A 286 -11.26 39.04 10.77
N ASN A 287 -12.15 39.34 11.72
CA ASN A 287 -11.99 38.91 13.11
C ASN A 287 -11.90 37.38 13.23
N ILE A 288 -12.62 36.64 12.37
CA ILE A 288 -12.58 35.17 12.29
C ILE A 288 -11.21 34.71 11.77
N ALA A 289 -10.67 35.35 10.72
CA ALA A 289 -9.34 35.01 10.23
C ALA A 289 -8.25 35.28 11.27
N LEU A 290 -8.22 36.49 11.85
CA LEU A 290 -7.19 36.91 12.79
C LEU A 290 -7.17 36.05 14.07
N ASN A 291 -8.33 35.77 14.65
CA ASN A 291 -8.43 35.09 15.95
C ASN A 291 -8.58 33.57 15.85
N LYS A 292 -9.10 33.04 14.73
CA LYS A 292 -9.37 31.60 14.57
C LYS A 292 -8.54 30.94 13.47
N ASN A 293 -7.67 31.68 12.78
CA ASN A 293 -6.95 31.25 11.57
C ASN A 293 -7.89 30.71 10.47
N ASN A 294 -9.16 31.10 10.48
CA ASN A 294 -10.18 30.59 9.57
C ASN A 294 -10.40 31.57 8.42
N LEU A 295 -9.78 31.26 7.27
CA LEU A 295 -9.76 32.14 6.09
C LEU A 295 -11.00 32.05 5.21
N PHE A 296 -11.80 30.99 5.35
CA PHE A 296 -12.93 30.71 4.45
C PHE A 296 -14.28 30.82 5.15
N GLY A 297 -14.31 31.25 6.41
CA GLY A 297 -15.55 31.28 7.19
C GLY A 297 -16.13 29.88 7.44
N LEU A 298 -15.28 28.84 7.52
CA LEU A 298 -15.74 27.46 7.70
C LEU A 298 -16.58 27.34 8.98
N ASN A 299 -17.79 26.81 8.83
CA ASN A 299 -18.80 26.65 9.87
C ASN A 299 -19.29 27.97 10.50
N ALA A 300 -18.99 29.13 9.90
CA ALA A 300 -19.63 30.38 10.28
C ALA A 300 -21.10 30.34 9.82
N THR A 301 -22.03 30.50 10.77
CA THR A 301 -23.47 30.55 10.47
C THR A 301 -23.98 31.98 10.53
N ASP A 302 -24.93 32.36 9.68
CA ASP A 302 -25.49 33.72 9.63
C ASP A 302 -25.94 34.27 11.00
N ASN A 303 -26.48 33.41 11.87
CA ASN A 303 -27.03 33.81 13.17
C ASN A 303 -25.98 33.98 14.28
N ASN A 304 -24.79 33.39 14.12
CA ASN A 304 -23.68 33.48 15.07
C ASN A 304 -22.33 33.16 14.39
N PRO A 305 -21.89 34.00 13.44
CA PRO A 305 -20.76 33.67 12.58
C PRO A 305 -19.45 33.58 13.37
N GLY A 306 -19.26 34.46 14.35
CA GLY A 306 -18.06 34.45 15.20
C GLY A 306 -18.01 33.30 16.20
N GLY A 307 -19.14 32.89 16.78
CA GLY A 307 -19.18 31.79 17.76
C GLY A 307 -19.00 30.42 17.10
N ASN A 308 -19.72 30.17 16.01
CA ASN A 308 -19.79 28.84 15.39
C ASN A 308 -18.62 28.53 14.44
N ALA A 309 -17.95 29.56 13.91
CA ALA A 309 -16.82 29.36 13.00
C ALA A 309 -15.74 28.46 13.61
N ASP A 310 -15.22 27.54 12.81
CA ASP A 310 -14.15 26.63 13.22
C ASP A 310 -12.88 27.41 13.60
N THR A 311 -12.11 26.85 14.54
CA THR A 311 -10.79 27.35 14.94
C THR A 311 -9.71 26.39 14.50
N PHE A 312 -8.68 26.92 13.84
CA PHE A 312 -7.53 26.16 13.36
C PHE A 312 -6.26 26.55 14.11
N SER A 313 -5.39 25.56 14.38
CA SER A 313 -4.08 25.79 15.00
C SER A 313 -3.19 26.69 14.16
N THR A 314 -3.22 26.52 12.84
CA THR A 314 -2.46 27.33 11.89
C THR A 314 -3.27 27.65 10.63
N VAL A 315 -2.78 28.61 9.85
CA VAL A 315 -3.32 28.89 8.51
C VAL A 315 -3.11 27.71 7.56
N ASP A 316 -2.00 26.97 7.69
CA ASP A 316 -1.75 25.75 6.92
C ASP A 316 -2.86 24.71 7.17
N ASP A 317 -3.24 24.49 8.44
CA ASP A 317 -4.33 23.57 8.80
C ASP A 317 -5.69 24.00 8.23
N CYS A 318 -5.97 25.31 8.22
CA CYS A 318 -7.19 25.85 7.62
C CYS A 318 -7.24 25.60 6.12
N ILE A 319 -6.18 25.94 5.38
CA ILE A 319 -6.09 25.74 3.94
C ILE A 319 -6.12 24.24 3.60
N MET A 320 -5.43 23.40 4.39
CA MET A 320 -5.51 21.95 4.26
C MET A 320 -6.94 21.45 4.42
N ASN A 321 -7.64 21.87 5.46
CA ASN A 321 -9.00 21.42 5.75
C ASN A 321 -9.99 21.87 4.66
N PHE A 322 -9.89 23.13 4.23
CA PHE A 322 -10.68 23.66 3.13
C PHE A 322 -10.48 22.85 1.85
N THR A 323 -9.23 22.67 1.42
CA THR A 323 -8.91 21.99 0.16
C THR A 323 -9.23 20.49 0.19
N SER A 324 -8.99 19.80 1.31
CA SER A 324 -9.25 18.37 1.43
C SER A 324 -10.71 18.05 1.80
N SER A 325 -11.19 18.53 2.95
CA SER A 325 -12.46 18.12 3.56
C SER A 325 -13.65 18.78 2.89
N TRP A 326 -13.57 20.07 2.57
CA TRP A 326 -14.69 20.81 1.98
C TRP A 326 -14.68 20.74 0.46
N MET A 327 -13.54 21.01 -0.18
CA MET A 327 -13.46 21.00 -1.63
C MET A 327 -13.35 19.57 -2.16
N SER A 328 -12.19 18.92 -2.05
CA SER A 328 -11.93 17.67 -2.76
C SER A 328 -12.87 16.52 -2.39
N LYS A 329 -13.22 16.37 -1.11
CA LYS A 329 -14.10 15.30 -0.62
C LYS A 329 -15.60 15.57 -0.80
N ARG A 330 -16.02 16.83 -0.99
CA ARG A 330 -17.44 17.22 -1.01
C ARG A 330 -17.81 18.08 -2.21
N TYR A 331 -17.50 19.38 -2.21
CA TYR A 331 -17.96 20.31 -3.24
C TYR A 331 -17.42 20.01 -4.66
N LEU A 332 -16.24 19.38 -4.75
CA LEU A 332 -15.63 18.92 -6.00
C LEU A 332 -15.76 17.40 -6.21
N ASN A 333 -16.57 16.71 -5.38
CA ASN A 333 -16.73 15.27 -5.45
C ASN A 333 -18.09 14.91 -6.06
N PRO A 334 -18.14 14.39 -7.29
CA PRO A 334 -19.40 14.08 -7.96
C PRO A 334 -20.22 12.98 -7.27
N THR A 335 -19.62 12.20 -6.37
CA THR A 335 -20.35 11.19 -5.58
C THR A 335 -20.99 11.77 -4.31
N TYR A 336 -20.64 13.01 -3.93
CA TYR A 336 -21.20 13.70 -2.76
C TYR A 336 -22.39 14.58 -3.17
N THR A 337 -23.47 13.93 -3.60
CA THR A 337 -24.61 14.56 -4.30
C THR A 337 -25.42 15.56 -3.47
N SER A 338 -25.21 15.63 -2.14
CA SER A 338 -25.88 16.60 -1.27
C SER A 338 -25.31 18.02 -1.34
N LEU A 339 -24.07 18.18 -1.82
CA LEU A 339 -23.40 19.48 -2.01
C LEU A 339 -22.89 19.69 -3.44
N PHE A 340 -22.56 18.61 -4.15
CA PHE A 340 -21.98 18.72 -5.48
C PHE A 340 -22.96 19.31 -6.50
N ARG A 341 -22.54 20.42 -7.12
CA ARG A 341 -23.28 21.09 -8.20
C ARG A 341 -22.42 21.53 -9.38
N GLY A 342 -21.22 20.95 -9.50
CA GLY A 342 -20.17 21.42 -10.42
C GLY A 342 -18.99 21.99 -9.65
N GLY A 343 -17.77 21.58 -10.04
CA GLY A 343 -16.54 21.86 -9.32
C GLY A 343 -15.88 23.20 -9.65
N TYR A 344 -16.64 24.27 -9.87
CA TYR A 344 -16.18 25.63 -10.23
C TYR A 344 -16.97 26.67 -9.42
N PHE A 345 -16.57 27.94 -9.45
CA PHE A 345 -17.28 29.00 -8.72
C PHE A 345 -18.75 29.09 -9.16
N GLY A 346 -18.95 29.27 -10.46
CA GLY A 346 -20.24 29.24 -11.12
C GLY A 346 -21.18 30.37 -10.67
N ASP A 347 -22.47 30.09 -10.74
CA ASP A 347 -23.56 30.98 -10.36
C ASP A 347 -24.44 30.28 -9.30
N LYS A 348 -25.64 30.80 -9.02
CA LYS A 348 -26.54 30.19 -8.04
C LYS A 348 -27.18 28.89 -8.55
N GLY A 349 -27.29 28.71 -9.87
CA GLY A 349 -27.85 27.52 -10.51
C GLY A 349 -26.84 26.37 -10.65
N SER A 350 -25.54 26.67 -10.65
CA SER A 350 -24.49 25.74 -11.03
C SER A 350 -23.15 26.15 -10.43
N GLY A 351 -22.42 25.22 -9.82
CA GLY A 351 -21.14 25.50 -9.15
C GLY A 351 -21.22 25.43 -7.61
N ILE A 352 -20.10 25.67 -6.94
CA ILE A 352 -19.98 25.43 -5.49
C ILE A 352 -20.88 26.35 -4.65
N PHE A 353 -21.19 27.55 -5.15
CA PHE A 353 -21.97 28.55 -4.41
C PHE A 353 -23.48 28.33 -4.45
N GLY A 354 -23.97 27.40 -5.27
CA GLY A 354 -25.39 27.02 -5.28
C GLY A 354 -25.91 26.62 -3.90
N LYS A 355 -25.06 25.99 -3.07
CA LYS A 355 -25.39 25.62 -1.68
C LYS A 355 -24.48 26.26 -0.61
N TYR A 356 -23.26 26.67 -0.96
CA TYR A 356 -22.32 27.23 0.01
C TYR A 356 -22.72 28.63 0.51
N SER A 357 -23.21 29.50 -0.38
CA SER A 357 -23.36 30.93 -0.09
C SER A 357 -24.83 31.36 -0.06
N SER A 358 -25.17 32.31 0.80
CA SER A 358 -26.44 33.05 0.75
C SER A 358 -26.45 34.14 -0.32
N ASP A 359 -25.28 34.55 -0.80
CA ASP A 359 -25.14 35.54 -1.85
C ASP A 359 -25.23 34.89 -3.24
N PRO A 360 -26.19 35.29 -4.10
CA PRO A 360 -26.35 34.69 -5.41
C PRO A 360 -25.20 34.98 -6.37
N TYR A 361 -24.38 35.99 -6.10
CA TYR A 361 -23.32 36.47 -7.00
C TYR A 361 -21.91 36.26 -6.42
N GLU A 362 -21.77 35.41 -5.40
CA GLU A 362 -20.47 35.12 -4.77
C GLU A 362 -19.45 34.56 -5.78
N GLY A 363 -19.91 33.73 -6.72
CA GLY A 363 -19.07 33.16 -7.77
C GLY A 363 -18.49 34.22 -8.72
N GLU A 364 -19.24 35.26 -9.04
CA GLU A 364 -18.75 36.41 -9.83
C GLU A 364 -17.65 37.16 -9.09
N LYS A 365 -17.83 37.38 -7.77
CA LYS A 365 -16.87 38.09 -6.92
C LYS A 365 -15.56 37.32 -6.80
N CYS A 366 -15.60 36.02 -6.51
CA CYS A 366 -14.40 35.19 -6.47
C CYS A 366 -13.70 35.16 -7.83
N ALA A 367 -14.44 34.99 -8.93
CA ALA A 367 -13.89 35.01 -10.28
C ALA A 367 -13.24 36.36 -10.62
N SER A 368 -13.82 37.47 -10.17
CA SER A 368 -13.27 38.81 -10.32
C SER A 368 -11.92 38.98 -9.63
N ILE A 369 -11.81 38.51 -8.37
CA ILE A 369 -10.55 38.51 -7.63
C ILE A 369 -9.51 37.61 -8.31
N ALA A 370 -9.89 36.40 -8.74
CA ALA A 370 -9.01 35.49 -9.47
C ALA A 370 -8.48 36.13 -10.76
N LYS A 371 -9.35 36.78 -11.54
CA LYS A 371 -8.99 37.51 -12.75
C LYS A 371 -8.05 38.67 -12.47
N ASN A 372 -8.32 39.46 -11.42
CA ASN A 372 -7.44 40.57 -11.03
C ASN A 372 -6.05 40.07 -10.59
N MET A 373 -6.01 38.98 -9.83
CA MET A 373 -4.77 38.34 -9.40
C MET A 373 -3.96 37.84 -10.60
N ASP A 374 -4.59 37.12 -11.53
CA ASP A 374 -3.93 36.65 -12.75
C ASP A 374 -3.39 37.82 -13.57
N ALA A 375 -4.22 38.84 -13.81
CA ALA A 375 -3.84 40.04 -14.57
C ALA A 375 -2.67 40.80 -13.95
N SER A 376 -2.59 40.85 -12.62
CA SER A 376 -1.53 41.57 -11.88
C SER A 376 -0.19 40.82 -11.84
N ILE A 377 -0.20 39.49 -12.01
CA ILE A 377 1.03 38.70 -12.03
C ILE A 377 1.59 38.65 -13.47
N SER A 378 0.89 37.99 -14.40
CA SER A 378 1.31 37.96 -15.81
C SER A 378 0.24 37.49 -16.83
N SER A 379 -1.03 37.37 -16.43
CA SER A 379 -2.14 36.93 -17.29
C SER A 379 -1.97 35.54 -17.95
N LYS A 380 -1.31 34.60 -17.27
CA LYS A 380 -1.00 33.26 -17.82
C LYS A 380 -2.11 32.24 -17.62
N ASP A 381 -2.99 32.44 -16.63
CA ASP A 381 -4.03 31.48 -16.30
C ASP A 381 -5.35 31.76 -17.04
N ASN A 382 -5.62 33.02 -17.41
CA ASN A 382 -6.80 33.38 -18.20
C ASN A 382 -6.79 32.65 -19.55
N ASP A 383 -7.90 31.96 -19.85
CA ASP A 383 -8.05 31.12 -21.05
C ASP A 383 -6.96 30.04 -21.20
N TYR A 384 -6.27 29.65 -20.13
CA TYR A 384 -5.27 28.59 -20.20
C TYR A 384 -5.88 27.22 -20.52
N TYR A 385 -7.03 26.88 -19.93
CA TYR A 385 -7.72 25.62 -20.20
C TYR A 385 -8.82 25.80 -21.26
N THR A 386 -8.94 24.84 -22.15
CA THR A 386 -10.13 24.68 -23.01
C THR A 386 -11.28 24.18 -22.14
N LEU A 387 -12.35 24.96 -22.06
CA LEU A 387 -13.55 24.66 -21.29
C LEU A 387 -14.67 24.18 -22.21
N GLY A 388 -15.39 23.15 -21.78
CA GLY A 388 -16.60 22.67 -22.43
C GLY A 388 -17.79 22.81 -21.49
N ILE A 389 -18.85 23.49 -21.95
CA ILE A 389 -20.06 23.72 -21.15
C ILE A 389 -21.18 22.80 -21.64
N LYS A 390 -21.67 21.97 -20.72
CA LYS A 390 -22.91 21.19 -20.88
C LYS A 390 -24.11 22.12 -20.87
N ASP A 391 -25.05 21.91 -21.79
CA ASP A 391 -26.31 22.66 -21.87
C ASP A 391 -26.07 24.18 -21.92
N ILE A 392 -25.07 24.63 -22.70
CA ILE A 392 -24.62 26.04 -22.77
C ILE A 392 -25.75 27.06 -23.03
N TYR A 393 -26.88 26.61 -23.60
CA TYR A 393 -28.02 27.47 -23.90
C TYR A 393 -29.00 27.66 -22.72
N LEU A 394 -28.80 26.95 -21.60
CA LEU A 394 -29.59 27.06 -20.35
C LEU A 394 -31.09 26.71 -20.48
N THR A 395 -31.51 26.15 -21.62
CA THR A 395 -32.90 25.74 -21.87
C THR A 395 -33.12 24.25 -21.65
N THR A 396 -32.04 23.47 -21.57
CA THR A 396 -32.01 22.03 -21.30
C THR A 396 -31.32 21.74 -19.96
N HIS A 397 -31.68 20.61 -19.35
CA HIS A 397 -31.24 20.23 -18.00
C HIS A 397 -30.79 18.77 -17.99
N THR A 398 -29.82 18.45 -18.85
CA THR A 398 -29.40 17.09 -19.14
C THR A 398 -28.60 16.51 -17.97
N ALA A 399 -28.95 15.29 -17.55
CA ALA A 399 -28.11 14.47 -16.69
C ALA A 399 -27.11 13.70 -17.56
N LEU A 400 -25.89 14.24 -17.73
CA LEU A 400 -24.91 13.71 -18.67
C LEU A 400 -23.98 12.72 -17.97
N ASN A 401 -23.86 11.51 -18.53
CA ASN A 401 -22.92 10.51 -18.03
C ASN A 401 -21.49 10.85 -18.45
N VAL A 402 -20.59 10.91 -17.47
CA VAL A 402 -19.14 10.89 -17.67
C VAL A 402 -18.67 9.45 -17.62
N ARG A 403 -17.96 9.00 -18.66
CA ARG A 403 -17.64 7.59 -18.89
C ARG A 403 -16.14 7.30 -18.81
N SER A 404 -15.79 6.05 -18.55
CA SER A 404 -14.40 5.58 -18.49
C SER A 404 -13.75 5.41 -19.86
N SER A 405 -14.52 5.34 -20.95
CA SER A 405 -14.01 5.28 -22.32
C SER A 405 -14.94 6.01 -23.30
N SER A 406 -14.46 6.28 -24.52
CA SER A 406 -15.18 6.97 -25.59
C SER A 406 -16.25 6.10 -26.27
N ASN A 407 -17.18 5.53 -25.49
CA ASN A 407 -18.34 4.79 -25.99
C ASN A 407 -19.43 4.66 -24.92
N THR A 408 -20.68 4.44 -25.34
CA THR A 408 -21.86 4.39 -24.46
C THR A 408 -21.97 3.13 -23.59
N ASN A 409 -21.19 2.08 -23.89
CA ASN A 409 -21.22 0.82 -23.14
C ASN A 409 -20.18 0.78 -22.01
N SER A 410 -19.24 1.71 -21.99
CA SER A 410 -18.24 1.81 -20.94
C SER A 410 -18.84 2.28 -19.61
N SER A 411 -18.16 1.93 -18.51
CA SER A 411 -18.63 2.25 -17.16
C SER A 411 -18.81 3.75 -16.97
N VAL A 412 -19.90 4.11 -16.28
CA VAL A 412 -20.17 5.49 -15.88
C VAL A 412 -19.32 5.78 -14.64
N LEU A 413 -18.48 6.80 -14.71
CA LEU A 413 -17.70 7.31 -13.58
C LEU A 413 -18.59 8.11 -12.64
N TYR A 414 -19.40 9.01 -13.21
CA TYR A 414 -20.44 9.76 -12.53
C TYR A 414 -21.41 10.37 -13.55
N THR A 415 -22.54 10.88 -13.07
CA THR A 415 -23.51 11.61 -13.88
C THR A 415 -23.56 13.06 -13.40
N THR A 416 -23.52 14.03 -14.32
CA THR A 416 -23.70 15.43 -13.95
C THR A 416 -25.10 15.65 -13.37
N ILE A 417 -25.22 16.64 -12.48
CA ILE A 417 -26.54 17.07 -12.04
C ILE A 417 -27.31 17.75 -13.20
N LYS A 418 -28.62 17.89 -13.04
CA LYS A 418 -29.52 18.52 -14.02
C LYS A 418 -29.53 20.05 -13.91
N ASN A 419 -28.42 20.66 -13.53
CA ASN A 419 -28.29 22.12 -13.49
C ASN A 419 -28.26 22.71 -14.92
N PRO A 420 -28.56 24.03 -15.05
CA PRO A 420 -28.66 24.69 -16.35
C PRO A 420 -27.34 24.76 -17.13
N ALA A 421 -26.18 24.78 -16.46
CA ALA A 421 -24.86 24.70 -17.10
C ALA A 421 -23.92 23.78 -16.31
N TYR A 422 -23.02 23.07 -16.98
CA TYR A 422 -21.93 22.34 -16.31
C TYR A 422 -20.60 22.47 -17.05
N SER A 423 -19.55 22.95 -16.39
CA SER A 423 -18.23 23.13 -17.00
C SER A 423 -17.29 21.94 -16.84
N PHE A 424 -16.61 21.58 -17.92
CA PHE A 424 -15.55 20.59 -17.98
C PHE A 424 -14.24 21.20 -18.46
N ILE A 425 -13.10 20.72 -17.94
CA ILE A 425 -11.81 20.91 -18.59
C ILE A 425 -11.71 19.87 -19.71
N ILE A 426 -11.66 20.35 -20.95
CA ILE A 426 -11.45 19.52 -22.13
C ILE A 426 -9.97 19.23 -22.26
N LYS A 427 -9.62 17.95 -22.17
CA LYS A 427 -8.26 17.50 -22.43
C LYS A 427 -8.02 17.41 -23.92
N ASP A 428 -8.93 16.83 -24.69
CA ASP A 428 -8.79 16.76 -26.14
C ASP A 428 -10.01 17.41 -26.81
N ALA A 429 -9.75 18.49 -27.56
CA ALA A 429 -10.77 19.20 -28.33
C ALA A 429 -11.14 18.46 -29.61
N SER A 430 -10.37 17.45 -30.01
CA SER A 430 -10.76 16.47 -31.02
C SER A 430 -11.66 15.41 -30.38
N THR A 431 -12.61 14.89 -31.16
CA THR A 431 -13.51 13.84 -30.70
C THR A 431 -13.00 12.47 -31.13
N ILE A 432 -13.19 11.49 -30.25
CA ILE A 432 -12.99 10.07 -30.55
C ILE A 432 -14.34 9.40 -30.36
N ASN A 433 -14.90 8.82 -31.42
CA ASN A 433 -16.24 8.20 -31.42
C ASN A 433 -17.35 9.12 -30.87
N ASP A 434 -17.32 10.42 -31.22
CA ASP A 434 -18.25 11.45 -30.74
C ASP A 434 -18.15 11.78 -29.23
N PHE A 435 -17.03 11.45 -28.58
CA PHE A 435 -16.74 11.87 -27.20
C PHE A 435 -15.56 12.82 -27.14
N TYR A 436 -15.68 13.85 -26.31
CA TYR A 436 -14.52 14.62 -25.83
C TYR A 436 -13.86 13.88 -24.68
N LYS A 437 -12.52 13.88 -24.67
CA LYS A 437 -11.73 13.46 -23.51
C LYS A 437 -11.64 14.64 -22.55
N ILE A 438 -12.02 14.44 -21.31
CA ILE A 438 -12.04 15.47 -20.26
C ILE A 438 -11.10 15.13 -19.11
N GLN A 439 -10.79 16.13 -18.29
CA GLN A 439 -10.27 15.91 -16.95
C GLN A 439 -11.43 15.58 -16.00
N SER A 440 -11.39 14.41 -15.36
CA SER A 440 -12.48 13.94 -14.50
C SER A 440 -12.38 14.52 -13.09
N GLU A 441 -13.51 14.88 -12.49
CA GLU A 441 -13.61 15.43 -11.12
C GLU A 441 -13.33 14.39 -10.01
N VAL A 442 -13.32 13.10 -10.36
CA VAL A 442 -13.22 11.99 -9.39
C VAL A 442 -11.88 12.04 -8.65
N ALA A 443 -11.93 12.09 -7.32
CA ALA A 443 -10.77 12.00 -6.44
C ALA A 443 -10.70 10.63 -5.74
N SER A 444 -9.56 10.33 -5.12
CA SER A 444 -9.39 9.19 -4.23
C SER A 444 -10.25 9.36 -2.97
N SER A 445 -10.55 8.25 -2.27
CA SER A 445 -11.38 8.26 -1.05
C SER A 445 -10.79 9.11 0.08
N ASP A 446 -9.47 9.26 0.14
CA ASP A 446 -8.78 10.12 1.11
C ASP A 446 -8.76 11.61 0.71
N GLY A 447 -9.35 11.95 -0.44
CA GLY A 447 -9.43 13.30 -1.00
C GLY A 447 -8.23 13.68 -1.87
N THR A 448 -7.20 12.83 -1.98
CA THR A 448 -6.09 13.09 -2.91
C THR A 448 -6.58 13.05 -4.35
N TYR A 449 -6.00 13.90 -5.20
CA TYR A 449 -6.45 14.04 -6.58
C TYR A 449 -5.28 13.95 -7.55
N SER A 450 -5.49 13.25 -8.67
CA SER A 450 -4.55 13.21 -9.78
C SER A 450 -5.11 14.03 -10.93
N PHE A 451 -4.36 15.03 -11.39
CA PHE A 451 -4.71 15.81 -12.59
C PHE A 451 -4.75 14.96 -13.87
N ASN A 452 -4.31 13.70 -13.80
CA ASN A 452 -4.40 12.73 -14.90
C ASN A 452 -5.71 11.97 -14.94
N ASN A 453 -6.56 12.12 -13.93
CA ASN A 453 -7.89 11.53 -13.94
C ASN A 453 -8.63 12.02 -15.18
N THR A 454 -9.08 11.07 -15.98
CA THR A 454 -9.75 11.35 -17.26
C THR A 454 -11.11 10.69 -17.29
N GLY A 455 -11.97 11.25 -18.13
CA GLY A 455 -13.26 10.68 -18.47
C GLY A 455 -13.63 11.11 -19.89
N TYR A 456 -14.78 10.62 -20.35
CA TYR A 456 -15.30 10.91 -21.67
C TYR A 456 -16.74 11.38 -21.56
N VAL A 457 -17.06 12.46 -22.26
CA VAL A 457 -18.42 13.04 -22.35
C VAL A 457 -18.83 13.15 -23.81
N SER A 458 -20.10 12.89 -24.11
CA SER A 458 -20.61 12.99 -25.47
C SER A 458 -20.55 14.44 -25.95
N ASN A 459 -19.99 14.67 -27.14
CA ASN A 459 -19.88 15.99 -27.76
C ASN A 459 -21.27 16.61 -28.06
N GLN A 460 -22.33 15.80 -28.14
CA GLN A 460 -23.68 16.26 -28.48
C GLN A 460 -24.27 17.21 -27.42
N TYR A 461 -23.78 17.14 -26.19
CA TYR A 461 -24.30 17.92 -25.06
C TYR A 461 -23.36 19.02 -24.61
N VAL A 462 -22.13 19.07 -25.13
CA VAL A 462 -21.05 19.92 -24.63
C VAL A 462 -20.56 20.84 -25.74
N THR A 463 -20.65 22.15 -25.51
CA THR A 463 -20.11 23.16 -26.42
C THR A 463 -18.79 23.70 -25.89
N LEU A 464 -17.76 23.76 -26.73
CA LEU A 464 -16.48 24.37 -26.37
C LEU A 464 -16.66 25.88 -26.22
N LEU A 465 -16.34 26.42 -25.04
CA LEU A 465 -16.43 27.85 -24.73
C LEU A 465 -15.27 28.63 -25.36
N ASN A 466 -14.07 28.07 -25.24
CA ASN A 466 -12.84 28.54 -25.86
C ASN A 466 -12.13 27.35 -26.51
N ASN A 467 -11.18 27.61 -27.41
CA ASN A 467 -10.40 26.55 -28.04
C ASN A 467 -8.93 26.98 -28.10
N ILE A 468 -8.19 26.64 -27.05
CA ILE A 468 -6.79 27.01 -26.89
C ILE A 468 -5.95 25.77 -27.19
N SER A 469 -5.15 25.84 -28.25
CA SER A 469 -4.21 24.78 -28.60
C SER A 469 -2.87 25.04 -27.93
N HIS A 470 -2.44 24.12 -27.07
CA HIS A 470 -1.10 24.13 -26.51
C HIS A 470 -0.20 23.12 -27.24
N PRO A 471 1.14 23.31 -27.24
CA PRO A 471 2.06 22.30 -27.73
C PRO A 471 1.91 21.02 -26.88
N GLN A 472 1.44 19.94 -27.48
CA GLN A 472 1.27 18.64 -26.82
C GLN A 472 2.49 17.74 -27.06
N GLY A 473 2.81 16.90 -26.08
CA GLY A 473 3.78 15.83 -26.18
C GLY A 473 5.12 16.18 -25.53
N TRP A 474 6.14 15.39 -25.90
CA TRP A 474 7.49 15.56 -25.38
C TRP A 474 8.13 16.84 -25.88
N LYS A 475 8.69 17.62 -24.96
CA LYS A 475 9.41 18.86 -25.27
C LYS A 475 10.65 18.98 -24.41
N LYS A 476 11.78 19.29 -25.02
CA LYS A 476 13.04 19.55 -24.31
C LYS A 476 13.22 21.06 -24.14
N GLU A 477 13.36 21.51 -22.89
CA GLU A 477 13.55 22.93 -22.54
C GLU A 477 14.63 23.05 -21.46
N ASN A 478 15.59 23.96 -21.63
CA ASN A 478 16.68 24.17 -20.65
C ASN A 478 17.37 22.86 -20.20
N ASN A 479 17.62 21.95 -21.15
CA ASN A 479 18.17 20.60 -20.95
C ASN A 479 17.29 19.57 -20.20
N TYR A 480 16.07 19.92 -19.80
CA TYR A 480 15.12 18.97 -19.20
C TYR A 480 14.06 18.56 -20.19
N TRP A 481 13.65 17.29 -20.12
CA TRP A 481 12.49 16.79 -20.85
C TRP A 481 11.22 17.05 -20.03
N TYR A 482 10.19 17.54 -20.70
CA TYR A 482 8.85 17.71 -20.19
C TYR A 482 7.91 16.93 -21.09
N TYR A 483 6.79 16.49 -20.54
CA TYR A 483 5.66 16.05 -21.34
C TYR A 483 4.51 17.02 -21.11
N TYR A 484 4.03 17.62 -22.18
CA TYR A 484 2.90 18.53 -22.16
C TYR A 484 1.63 17.77 -22.54
N PHE A 485 0.62 17.82 -21.69
CA PHE A 485 -0.72 17.38 -22.07
C PHE A 485 -1.32 18.37 -23.06
N SER A 486 -2.36 17.95 -23.76
CA SER A 486 -3.10 18.73 -24.74
C SER A 486 -3.75 20.01 -24.17
N ASN A 487 -3.98 20.06 -22.85
CA ASN A 487 -4.41 21.26 -22.13
C ASN A 487 -3.24 22.20 -21.75
N GLY A 488 -2.03 21.95 -22.25
CA GLY A 488 -0.82 22.74 -21.98
C GLY A 488 -0.15 22.46 -20.64
N SER A 489 -0.77 21.69 -19.75
CA SER A 489 -0.19 21.37 -18.44
C SER A 489 0.99 20.40 -18.58
N LYS A 490 1.99 20.58 -17.72
CA LYS A 490 3.14 19.67 -17.64
C LYS A 490 2.78 18.41 -16.84
N ALA A 491 3.22 17.26 -17.33
CA ALA A 491 3.25 16.01 -16.59
C ALA A 491 4.06 16.17 -15.30
N THR A 492 3.50 15.71 -14.18
CA THR A 492 4.14 15.69 -12.85
C THR A 492 3.89 14.33 -12.18
N GLY A 493 4.78 13.89 -11.30
CA GLY A 493 4.69 12.58 -10.64
C GLY A 493 4.90 11.39 -11.59
N LEU A 494 4.42 10.21 -11.19
CA LEU A 494 4.48 8.99 -12.00
C LEU A 494 3.46 9.04 -13.14
N GLN A 495 3.92 8.84 -14.37
CA GLN A 495 3.09 8.92 -15.58
C GLN A 495 3.35 7.75 -16.51
N THR A 496 2.28 7.12 -17.00
CA THR A 496 2.40 6.16 -18.09
C THR A 496 2.12 6.88 -19.40
N ILE A 497 3.15 7.01 -20.24
CA ILE A 497 3.08 7.65 -21.55
C ILE A 497 3.54 6.61 -22.56
N GLU A 498 2.73 6.33 -23.58
CA GLU A 498 3.07 5.37 -24.63
C GLU A 498 3.53 4.00 -24.07
N ASN A 499 2.83 3.51 -23.04
CA ASN A 499 3.11 2.26 -22.32
C ASN A 499 4.39 2.21 -21.48
N ASN A 500 5.13 3.31 -21.37
CA ASN A 500 6.30 3.42 -20.51
C ASN A 500 5.98 4.25 -19.26
N LEU A 501 6.46 3.81 -18.10
CA LEU A 501 6.36 4.59 -16.87
C LEU A 501 7.49 5.62 -16.83
N TYR A 502 7.18 6.86 -16.50
CA TYR A 502 8.13 7.95 -16.27
C TYR A 502 7.85 8.58 -14.92
N TYR A 503 8.84 9.27 -14.38
CA TYR A 503 8.65 10.15 -13.23
C TYR A 503 9.02 11.58 -13.59
N PHE A 504 8.14 12.52 -13.26
CA PHE A 504 8.37 13.95 -13.43
C PHE A 504 8.36 14.61 -12.04
N ASN A 505 9.32 15.51 -11.77
CA ASN A 505 9.32 16.25 -10.52
C ASN A 505 8.17 17.29 -10.47
N THR A 506 8.07 18.05 -9.38
CA THR A 506 7.01 19.06 -9.19
C THR A 506 7.06 20.20 -10.20
N SER A 507 8.19 20.43 -10.86
CA SER A 507 8.35 21.40 -11.95
C SER A 507 8.05 20.81 -13.34
N GLY A 508 7.69 19.52 -13.40
CA GLY A 508 7.39 18.77 -14.60
C GLY A 508 8.61 18.27 -15.36
N GLN A 509 9.80 18.30 -14.76
CA GLN A 509 11.02 17.80 -15.39
C GLN A 509 11.07 16.28 -15.23
N MET A 510 11.22 15.56 -16.34
CA MET A 510 11.44 14.11 -16.35
C MET A 510 12.72 13.78 -15.59
N GLN A 511 12.62 12.84 -14.67
CA GLN A 511 13.73 12.35 -13.88
C GLN A 511 14.20 10.99 -14.39
N THR A 512 15.49 10.72 -14.17
CA THR A 512 16.11 9.41 -14.37
C THR A 512 16.70 8.94 -13.03
N GLY A 513 17.17 7.69 -12.98
CA GLY A 513 17.74 7.09 -11.79
C GLY A 513 16.73 6.73 -10.70
N TRP A 514 17.21 6.65 -9.45
CA TRP A 514 16.42 6.27 -8.29
C TRP A 514 15.48 7.38 -7.85
N GLN A 515 14.20 7.05 -7.68
CA GLN A 515 13.16 7.99 -7.24
C GLN A 515 12.30 7.33 -6.16
N GLU A 516 12.11 8.03 -5.04
CA GLU A 516 11.23 7.60 -3.96
C GLU A 516 9.87 8.29 -4.09
N VAL A 517 8.81 7.49 -4.21
CA VAL A 517 7.42 7.98 -4.33
C VAL A 517 6.55 7.20 -3.35
N ASN A 518 5.95 7.90 -2.38
CA ASN A 518 5.09 7.33 -1.33
C ASN A 518 5.77 6.17 -0.58
N ASN A 519 7.01 6.39 -0.11
CA ASN A 519 7.84 5.41 0.60
C ASN A 519 8.13 4.12 -0.22
N LYS A 520 8.15 4.24 -1.54
CA LYS A 520 8.50 3.14 -2.45
C LYS A 520 9.53 3.62 -3.45
N TRP A 521 10.54 2.78 -3.69
CA TRP A 521 11.61 3.06 -4.63
C TRP A 521 11.27 2.58 -6.03
N TYR A 522 11.54 3.44 -7.01
CA TYR A 522 11.45 3.19 -8.44
C TYR A 522 12.81 3.51 -9.06
N TYR A 523 13.14 2.87 -10.17
CA TYR A 523 14.32 3.22 -10.95
C TYR A 523 13.94 3.49 -12.40
N PHE A 524 14.40 4.63 -12.91
CA PHE A 524 14.20 5.07 -14.28
C PHE A 524 15.55 5.02 -15.01
N ASP A 525 15.59 4.43 -16.20
CA ASP A 525 16.83 4.38 -16.98
C ASP A 525 17.20 5.76 -17.58
N GLU A 526 18.26 5.81 -18.39
CA GLU A 526 18.74 7.05 -19.02
C GLU A 526 17.72 7.68 -19.98
N LEU A 527 16.76 6.90 -20.49
CA LEU A 527 15.66 7.36 -21.33
C LEU A 527 14.42 7.74 -20.50
N GLY A 528 14.48 7.57 -19.18
CA GLY A 528 13.39 7.84 -18.26
C GLY A 528 12.38 6.71 -18.13
N TYR A 529 12.67 5.51 -18.65
CA TYR A 529 11.74 4.39 -18.56
C TYR A 529 11.86 3.68 -17.21
N GLY A 530 10.72 3.52 -16.54
CA GLY A 530 10.62 2.78 -15.29
C GLY A 530 10.97 1.32 -15.51
N GLN A 531 11.86 0.79 -14.66
CA GLN A 531 12.30 -0.59 -14.75
C GLN A 531 11.41 -1.52 -13.91
N LYS A 532 11.21 -2.73 -14.40
CA LYS A 532 10.52 -3.84 -13.73
C LYS A 532 11.36 -5.12 -13.85
N ASP A 533 11.00 -6.14 -13.09
CA ASP A 533 11.69 -7.43 -13.03
C ASP A 533 13.15 -7.29 -12.56
N TRP A 534 14.01 -8.25 -12.91
CA TRP A 534 15.42 -8.21 -12.57
C TRP A 534 16.16 -7.11 -13.34
N LYS A 535 16.84 -6.22 -12.62
CA LYS A 535 17.68 -5.19 -13.22
C LYS A 535 19.04 -5.09 -12.53
N LEU A 536 20.10 -5.12 -13.34
CA LEU A 536 21.46 -4.78 -12.91
C LEU A 536 21.62 -3.26 -12.96
N ILE A 537 21.89 -2.65 -11.81
CA ILE A 537 22.10 -1.19 -11.69
C ILE A 537 23.46 -0.97 -11.02
N GLY A 538 24.38 -0.36 -11.77
CA GLY A 538 25.81 -0.39 -11.41
C GLY A 538 26.30 -1.84 -11.40
N ASN A 539 26.78 -2.31 -10.24
CA ASN A 539 27.30 -3.66 -10.05
C ASN A 539 26.39 -4.58 -9.22
N ASN A 540 25.14 -4.16 -8.95
CA ASN A 540 24.24 -4.90 -8.06
C ASN A 540 22.90 -5.19 -8.73
N TRP A 541 22.39 -6.40 -8.50
CA TRP A 541 21.07 -6.81 -8.97
C TRP A 541 19.98 -6.35 -8.00
N PHE A 542 18.90 -5.86 -8.57
CA PHE A 542 17.66 -5.48 -7.90
C PHE A 542 16.50 -6.20 -8.56
N TYR A 543 15.39 -6.32 -7.83
CA TYR A 543 14.15 -6.84 -8.38
C TYR A 543 13.02 -5.83 -8.18
N PHE A 544 12.28 -5.57 -9.24
CA PHE A 544 11.14 -4.66 -9.26
C PHE A 544 9.88 -5.45 -9.60
N ASN A 545 8.78 -5.23 -8.88
CA ASN A 545 7.53 -5.93 -9.13
C ASN A 545 6.82 -5.41 -10.41
N SER A 546 5.67 -5.99 -10.74
CA SER A 546 4.84 -5.59 -11.89
C SER A 546 4.36 -4.13 -11.85
N SER A 547 4.40 -3.50 -10.67
CA SER A 547 4.08 -2.09 -10.45
C SER A 547 5.32 -1.20 -10.39
N TYR A 548 6.47 -1.68 -10.89
CA TYR A 548 7.76 -0.97 -10.96
C TYR A 548 8.40 -0.65 -9.61
N GLN A 549 7.93 -1.27 -8.52
CA GLN A 549 8.41 -1.00 -7.17
C GLN A 549 9.55 -1.95 -6.81
N MET A 550 10.67 -1.42 -6.34
CA MET A 550 11.79 -2.21 -5.84
C MET A 550 11.35 -3.08 -4.66
N GLN A 551 11.78 -4.34 -4.65
CA GLN A 551 11.48 -5.31 -3.58
C GLN A 551 12.68 -5.49 -2.64
N THR A 552 12.38 -5.81 -1.38
CA THR A 552 13.35 -6.17 -0.32
C THR A 552 12.90 -7.46 0.39
N GLY A 553 13.78 -8.06 1.20
CA GLY A 553 13.53 -9.31 1.91
C GLY A 553 13.49 -10.55 1.01
N TRP A 554 12.85 -11.61 1.50
CA TRP A 554 12.66 -12.86 0.76
C TRP A 554 11.66 -12.69 -0.39
N GLN A 555 12.05 -13.09 -1.59
CA GLN A 555 11.22 -13.02 -2.80
C GLN A 555 11.26 -14.37 -3.53
N GLU A 556 10.08 -14.92 -3.82
CA GLU A 556 9.94 -16.09 -4.68
C GLU A 556 9.71 -15.63 -6.12
N ILE A 557 10.65 -15.95 -7.01
CA ILE A 557 10.65 -15.51 -8.39
C ILE A 557 10.90 -16.73 -9.27
N ASN A 558 9.92 -17.08 -10.11
CA ASN A 558 9.98 -18.26 -10.99
C ASN A 558 10.31 -19.57 -10.25
N GLY A 559 9.73 -19.78 -9.06
CA GLY A 559 9.92 -20.99 -8.24
C GLY A 559 11.26 -21.09 -7.52
N LYS A 560 12.06 -20.02 -7.50
CA LYS A 560 13.31 -19.90 -6.75
C LYS A 560 13.20 -18.79 -5.71
N TRP A 561 13.79 -19.00 -4.55
CA TRP A 561 13.86 -17.99 -3.49
C TRP A 561 15.13 -17.16 -3.60
N TYR A 562 15.00 -15.85 -3.40
CA TYR A 562 16.07 -14.87 -3.40
C TYR A 562 15.94 -13.99 -2.15
N TYR A 563 17.04 -13.42 -1.67
CA TYR A 563 17.00 -12.42 -0.61
C TYR A 563 17.55 -11.09 -1.11
N LEU A 564 16.74 -10.05 -1.02
CA LEU A 564 17.05 -8.67 -1.36
C LEU A 564 17.29 -7.95 -0.04
N SER A 565 18.44 -7.30 0.15
CA SER A 565 18.83 -6.69 1.43
C SER A 565 17.76 -5.71 1.95
N THR A 566 17.52 -5.78 3.26
CA THR A 566 16.63 -4.88 4.00
C THR A 566 17.48 -3.84 4.71
N GLY A 567 17.57 -2.63 4.16
CA GLY A 567 18.52 -1.62 4.63
C GLY A 567 19.98 -1.97 4.34
N VAL A 568 20.90 -1.42 5.14
CA VAL A 568 22.35 -1.68 5.00
C VAL A 568 22.73 -2.94 5.80
N MET A 569 23.20 -3.98 5.10
CA MET A 569 23.67 -5.23 5.69
C MET A 569 25.18 -5.40 5.45
N LYS A 570 25.93 -5.73 6.51
CA LYS A 570 27.36 -6.05 6.43
C LYS A 570 27.55 -7.53 6.69
N ILE A 571 27.92 -8.27 5.66
CA ILE A 571 28.00 -9.73 5.70
C ILE A 571 29.39 -10.13 5.20
N TYR A 572 30.20 -10.74 6.07
CA TYR A 572 31.56 -11.22 5.75
C TYR A 572 32.45 -10.20 5.03
N GLY A 573 32.43 -8.94 5.48
CA GLY A 573 33.23 -7.86 4.91
C GLY A 573 32.66 -7.22 3.63
N LYS A 574 31.54 -7.73 3.10
CA LYS A 574 30.79 -7.11 2.00
C LYS A 574 29.63 -6.27 2.54
N THR A 575 29.47 -5.07 2.00
CA THR A 575 28.33 -4.17 2.31
C THR A 575 27.28 -4.30 1.23
N TYR A 576 26.06 -4.61 1.64
CA TYR A 576 24.87 -4.63 0.79
C TYR A 576 23.97 -3.47 1.23
N TYR A 577 23.74 -2.51 0.34
CA TYR A 577 22.74 -1.46 0.57
C TYR A 577 21.36 -1.99 0.22
N GLU A 578 20.31 -1.30 0.64
CA GLU A 578 18.92 -1.75 0.49
C GLU A 578 18.57 -2.15 -0.95
N GLY A 579 17.85 -3.27 -1.09
CA GLY A 579 17.41 -3.82 -2.37
C GLY A 579 18.46 -4.63 -3.14
N TYR A 580 19.69 -4.70 -2.66
CA TYR A 580 20.75 -5.49 -3.31
C TYR A 580 20.46 -6.98 -3.14
N MET A 581 20.52 -7.74 -4.23
CA MET A 581 20.48 -9.19 -4.18
C MET A 581 21.68 -9.75 -3.41
N ILE A 582 21.41 -10.59 -2.41
CA ILE A 582 22.43 -11.27 -1.63
C ILE A 582 22.91 -12.53 -2.36
N THR A 583 24.23 -12.78 -2.29
CA THR A 583 24.88 -14.00 -2.73
C THR A 583 25.79 -14.53 -1.63
N GLY A 584 25.96 -15.85 -1.54
CA GLY A 584 26.77 -16.51 -0.52
C GLY A 584 26.02 -16.70 0.80
N TRP A 585 26.77 -16.75 1.91
CA TRP A 585 26.20 -16.93 3.24
C TRP A 585 25.37 -15.73 3.68
N LEU A 586 24.19 -15.99 4.22
CA LEU A 586 23.26 -14.99 4.76
C LEU A 586 22.85 -15.37 6.19
N PRO A 587 23.35 -14.66 7.21
CA PRO A 587 22.84 -14.78 8.58
C PRO A 587 21.58 -13.91 8.76
N LEU A 588 20.51 -14.50 9.28
CA LEU A 588 19.30 -13.79 9.71
C LEU A 588 18.92 -14.24 11.13
N GLY A 589 19.31 -13.45 12.13
CA GLY A 589 19.17 -13.84 13.54
C GLY A 589 20.07 -15.05 13.86
N ASN A 590 19.45 -16.14 14.35
CA ASN A 590 20.16 -17.40 14.65
C ASN A 590 20.18 -18.37 13.45
N ASP A 591 19.49 -18.04 12.37
CA ASP A 591 19.39 -18.89 11.19
C ASP A 591 20.42 -18.49 10.13
N TRP A 592 20.92 -19.50 9.42
CA TRP A 592 21.90 -19.34 8.35
C TRP A 592 21.35 -19.90 7.04
N TYR A 593 21.55 -19.17 5.95
CA TYR A 593 21.14 -19.55 4.61
C TYR A 593 22.34 -19.43 3.67
N TYR A 594 22.27 -20.11 2.53
CA TYR A 594 23.25 -19.94 1.46
C TYR A 594 22.55 -19.65 0.13
N LEU A 595 22.99 -18.58 -0.52
CA LEU A 595 22.50 -18.12 -1.82
C LEU A 595 23.59 -18.41 -2.86
N ASN A 596 23.23 -19.04 -3.96
CA ASN A 596 24.12 -19.29 -5.09
C ASN A 596 24.65 -17.98 -5.69
N SER A 597 25.60 -18.08 -6.63
CA SER A 597 26.11 -16.92 -7.38
C SER A 597 25.03 -16.23 -8.22
N ASP A 598 23.99 -16.95 -8.64
CA ASP A 598 22.80 -16.39 -9.30
C ASP A 598 21.79 -15.79 -8.30
N GLY A 599 22.07 -15.84 -6.99
CA GLY A 599 21.22 -15.35 -5.91
C GLY A 599 20.19 -16.35 -5.40
N SER A 600 20.01 -17.50 -6.06
CA SER A 600 19.00 -18.47 -5.66
C SER A 600 19.38 -19.19 -4.36
N MET A 601 18.42 -19.34 -3.46
CA MET A 601 18.59 -20.01 -2.18
C MET A 601 18.74 -21.52 -2.36
N VAL A 602 19.74 -22.11 -1.69
CA VAL A 602 19.95 -23.56 -1.71
C VAL A 602 19.08 -24.28 -0.69
N THR A 603 18.73 -25.53 -1.01
CA THR A 603 18.09 -26.48 -0.09
C THR A 603 18.76 -27.86 -0.25
N GLY A 604 18.49 -28.75 0.70
CA GLY A 604 19.01 -30.11 0.69
C GLY A 604 20.47 -30.20 1.14
N LEU A 605 21.08 -31.35 0.83
CA LEU A 605 22.49 -31.64 1.10
C LEU A 605 23.38 -30.91 0.09
N GLN A 606 24.31 -30.08 0.57
CA GLN A 606 25.14 -29.23 -0.28
C GLN A 606 26.58 -29.20 0.20
N THR A 607 27.52 -29.12 -0.75
CA THR A 607 28.93 -28.83 -0.45
C THR A 607 29.19 -27.37 -0.77
N VAL A 608 29.54 -26.58 0.24
CA VAL A 608 29.87 -25.16 0.12
C VAL A 608 31.33 -24.98 0.51
N GLY A 609 32.17 -24.62 -0.47
CA GLY A 609 33.62 -24.65 -0.29
C GLY A 609 34.10 -26.08 -0.01
N ASN A 610 34.81 -26.28 1.11
CA ASN A 610 35.32 -27.60 1.51
C ASN A 610 34.40 -28.34 2.50
N ASN A 611 33.26 -27.74 2.83
CA ASN A 611 32.41 -28.20 3.93
C ASN A 611 31.06 -28.69 3.42
N PHE A 612 30.53 -29.74 4.05
CA PHE A 612 29.25 -30.35 3.72
C PHE A 612 28.18 -29.86 4.70
N TYR A 613 27.01 -29.47 4.18
CA TYR A 613 25.93 -28.88 4.96
C TYR A 613 24.59 -29.49 4.57
N TYR A 614 23.61 -29.33 5.45
CA TYR A 614 22.21 -29.59 5.14
C TYR A 614 21.39 -28.32 5.33
N PHE A 615 20.66 -27.93 4.30
CA PHE A 615 19.67 -26.86 4.35
C PHE A 615 18.28 -27.48 4.27
N ASN A 616 17.39 -27.17 5.22
CA ASN A 616 16.03 -27.73 5.21
C ASN A 616 15.19 -27.15 4.04
N ALA A 617 13.92 -27.55 3.94
CA ALA A 617 13.03 -27.08 2.87
C ALA A 617 12.81 -25.55 2.85
N SER A 618 12.97 -24.87 4.00
CA SER A 618 12.96 -23.40 4.10
C SER A 618 14.33 -22.75 3.84
N GLY A 619 15.35 -23.54 3.47
CA GLY A 619 16.72 -23.08 3.21
C GLY A 619 17.57 -22.81 4.45
N LYS A 620 17.08 -23.14 5.66
CA LYS A 620 17.84 -22.96 6.90
C LYS A 620 18.89 -24.05 7.05
N MET A 621 20.13 -23.66 7.26
CA MET A 621 21.22 -24.57 7.62
C MET A 621 20.89 -25.29 8.93
N GLN A 622 21.05 -26.61 8.93
CA GLN A 622 20.77 -27.46 10.09
C GLN A 622 22.05 -27.87 10.79
N THR A 623 21.94 -28.09 12.10
CA THR A 623 22.98 -28.68 12.95
C THR A 623 22.43 -29.94 13.64
N GLY A 624 23.30 -30.72 14.27
CA GLY A 624 22.94 -31.95 14.97
C GLY A 624 22.57 -33.11 14.04
N TRP A 625 21.79 -34.05 14.59
CA TRP A 625 21.32 -35.25 13.91
C TRP A 625 20.23 -34.95 12.88
N GLN A 626 20.40 -35.42 11.65
CA GLN A 626 19.47 -35.18 10.55
C GLN A 626 19.16 -36.49 9.82
N GLY A 627 17.87 -36.85 9.79
CA GLY A 627 17.35 -38.02 9.07
C GLY A 627 16.86 -37.62 7.69
N ILE A 628 17.52 -38.09 6.64
CA ILE A 628 17.28 -37.69 5.24
C ILE A 628 17.21 -38.96 4.40
N ASN A 629 16.06 -39.23 3.77
CA ASN A 629 15.84 -40.41 2.92
C ASN A 629 16.25 -41.74 3.59
N ASN A 630 15.82 -41.96 4.84
CA ASN A 630 16.16 -43.13 5.67
C ASN A 630 17.67 -43.33 5.92
N LYS A 631 18.46 -42.24 5.85
CA LYS A 631 19.87 -42.22 6.22
C LYS A 631 20.09 -41.12 7.27
N TRP A 632 20.98 -41.40 8.22
CA TRP A 632 21.34 -40.45 9.26
C TRP A 632 22.64 -39.73 8.92
N TYR A 633 22.65 -38.43 9.18
CA TYR A 633 23.80 -37.54 9.07
C TYR A 633 23.96 -36.79 10.38
N TYR A 634 25.17 -36.33 10.67
CA TYR A 634 25.41 -35.45 11.81
C TYR A 634 26.20 -34.22 11.37
N PHE A 635 25.67 -33.06 11.71
CA PHE A 635 26.28 -31.76 11.47
C PHE A 635 26.69 -31.16 12.81
N ASP A 636 27.92 -30.66 12.93
CA ASP A 636 28.38 -30.07 14.18
C ASP A 636 27.73 -28.70 14.45
N ASN A 637 28.16 -28.00 15.50
CA ASN A 637 27.63 -26.66 15.84
C ASN A 637 27.92 -25.60 14.79
N GLY A 638 28.93 -25.80 13.92
CA GLY A 638 29.21 -24.96 12.77
C GLY A 638 28.40 -25.34 11.52
N GLY A 639 27.57 -26.38 11.61
CA GLY A 639 26.83 -26.95 10.49
C GLY A 639 27.65 -27.87 9.61
N TYR A 640 28.87 -28.23 10.01
CA TYR A 640 29.76 -29.06 9.19
C TYR A 640 29.39 -30.53 9.33
N GLY A 641 29.12 -31.20 8.21
CA GLY A 641 28.84 -32.62 8.14
C GLY A 641 30.07 -33.44 8.56
N GLN A 642 29.87 -34.36 9.49
CA GLN A 642 30.94 -35.17 10.05
C GLN A 642 31.16 -36.46 9.26
N LYS A 643 32.42 -36.90 9.22
CA LYS A 643 32.86 -38.19 8.66
C LYS A 643 33.79 -38.91 9.63
N SER A 644 34.07 -40.18 9.35
CA SER A 644 34.93 -41.05 10.14
C SER A 644 34.42 -41.28 11.58
N TRP A 645 35.30 -41.69 12.49
CA TRP A 645 35.00 -41.93 13.90
C TRP A 645 34.59 -40.64 14.60
N GLN A 646 33.42 -40.65 15.24
CA GLN A 646 32.89 -39.52 15.99
C GLN A 646 32.34 -39.97 17.35
N MET A 647 32.58 -39.15 18.37
CA MET A 647 32.01 -39.35 19.70
C MET A 647 30.95 -38.27 19.96
N ILE A 648 29.68 -38.66 20.01
CA ILE A 648 28.54 -37.75 20.14
C ILE A 648 27.75 -38.16 21.37
N ALA A 649 27.62 -37.23 22.32
CA ALA A 649 26.95 -37.45 23.60
C ALA A 649 27.42 -38.73 24.33
N GLY A 650 28.73 -38.99 24.31
CA GLY A 650 29.34 -40.15 24.98
C GLY A 650 29.25 -41.49 24.24
N ASN A 651 28.67 -41.51 23.03
CA ASN A 651 28.55 -42.71 22.21
C ASN A 651 29.41 -42.60 20.95
N THR A 652 30.01 -43.72 20.54
CA THR A 652 30.88 -43.79 19.35
C THR A 652 30.07 -44.20 18.13
N TYR A 653 30.21 -43.41 17.07
CA TYR A 653 29.63 -43.64 15.75
C TYR A 653 30.74 -43.62 14.71
N TYR A 654 30.43 -44.16 13.53
CA TYR A 654 31.26 -44.00 12.35
C TYR A 654 30.41 -43.44 11.22
N PHE A 655 30.91 -42.39 10.58
CA PHE A 655 30.30 -41.80 9.39
C PHE A 655 31.16 -42.15 8.18
N LEU A 656 30.53 -42.69 7.14
CA LEU A 656 31.18 -43.09 5.90
C LEU A 656 31.72 -41.86 5.15
N ASP A 657 32.53 -42.07 4.10
CA ASP A 657 33.08 -40.98 3.28
C ASP A 657 32.02 -40.11 2.60
N ASN A 658 30.82 -40.66 2.40
CA ASN A 658 29.64 -39.95 1.90
C ASN A 658 28.80 -39.30 3.03
N TYR A 659 29.36 -39.15 4.23
CA TYR A 659 28.75 -38.55 5.43
C TYR A 659 27.59 -39.33 6.06
N GLN A 660 27.25 -40.50 5.53
CA GLN A 660 26.17 -41.31 6.08
C GLN A 660 26.65 -42.04 7.34
N MET A 661 25.83 -42.05 8.38
CA MET A 661 26.07 -42.86 9.58
C MET A 661 26.07 -44.34 9.21
N ALA A 662 27.10 -45.05 9.64
CA ALA A 662 27.22 -46.48 9.47
C ALA A 662 26.23 -47.25 10.35
N THR A 663 25.71 -48.34 9.81
CA THR A 663 24.90 -49.35 10.52
C THR A 663 25.32 -50.75 10.09
N GLY A 664 25.03 -51.75 10.93
CA GLY A 664 25.40 -53.14 10.69
C GLY A 664 26.90 -53.41 10.77
N PHE A 665 27.34 -54.51 10.16
CA PHE A 665 28.75 -54.87 10.06
C PHE A 665 29.49 -53.92 9.10
N GLN A 666 30.61 -53.38 9.55
CA GLN A 666 31.47 -52.52 8.74
C GLN A 666 32.93 -52.93 8.90
N GLU A 667 33.67 -52.95 7.80
CA GLU A 667 35.12 -53.13 7.83
C GLU A 667 35.80 -51.77 7.74
N ILE A 668 36.57 -51.42 8.77
CA ILE A 668 37.24 -50.13 8.89
C ILE A 668 38.70 -50.41 9.24
N SER A 669 39.61 -50.03 8.34
CA SER A 669 41.07 -50.23 8.48
C SER A 669 41.44 -51.68 8.85
N GLY A 670 40.86 -52.66 8.15
CA GLY A 670 41.14 -54.09 8.32
C GLY A 670 40.55 -54.73 9.59
N ASN A 671 39.69 -54.02 10.33
CA ASN A 671 38.98 -54.56 11.48
C ASN A 671 37.47 -54.50 11.24
N THR A 672 36.73 -55.53 11.67
CA THR A 672 35.27 -55.54 11.57
C THR A 672 34.63 -54.98 12.84
N TYR A 673 33.70 -54.05 12.68
CA TYR A 673 32.88 -53.45 13.73
C TYR A 673 31.40 -53.75 13.46
N PHE A 674 30.57 -53.62 14.49
CA PHE A 674 29.12 -53.64 14.32
C PHE A 674 28.52 -52.38 14.92
N PHE A 675 27.77 -51.65 14.10
CA PHE A 675 26.99 -50.49 14.50
C PHE A 675 25.52 -50.89 14.55
N SER A 676 24.82 -50.55 15.64
CA SER A 676 23.43 -50.96 15.85
C SER A 676 22.54 -50.57 14.66
N THR A 677 21.68 -51.48 14.18
CA THR A 677 20.76 -51.23 13.05
C THR A 677 19.39 -50.71 13.50
N GLY A 678 19.27 -50.31 14.76
CA GLY A 678 18.04 -49.85 15.40
C GLY A 678 18.25 -49.72 16.91
N VAL A 679 17.17 -49.75 17.69
CA VAL A 679 17.29 -49.88 19.15
C VAL A 679 17.53 -51.35 19.51
N MET A 680 18.69 -51.65 20.08
CA MET A 680 19.09 -52.99 20.53
C MET A 680 19.35 -52.98 22.03
N ASN A 681 18.66 -53.85 22.78
CA ASN A 681 18.91 -54.04 24.21
C ASN A 681 19.76 -55.30 24.37
N ILE A 682 21.04 -55.10 24.68
CA ILE A 682 22.04 -56.15 24.72
C ILE A 682 22.60 -56.18 26.15
N TYR A 683 22.31 -57.25 26.89
CA TYR A 683 22.83 -57.47 28.24
C TYR A 683 22.63 -56.30 29.21
N GLY A 684 21.45 -55.67 29.18
CA GLY A 684 21.11 -54.55 30.06
C GLY A 684 21.66 -53.19 29.60
N LYS A 685 22.37 -53.12 28.46
CA LYS A 685 22.77 -51.88 27.81
C LYS A 685 21.91 -51.62 26.56
N THR A 686 21.38 -50.42 26.44
CA THR A 686 20.64 -49.97 25.26
C THR A 686 21.60 -49.34 24.26
N TYR A 687 21.59 -49.85 23.03
CA TYR A 687 22.28 -49.30 21.88
C TYR A 687 21.23 -48.71 20.95
N TYR A 688 21.25 -47.39 20.75
CA TYR A 688 20.41 -46.76 19.72
C TYR A 688 21.07 -46.94 18.35
N GLU A 689 20.33 -46.66 17.28
CA GLU A 689 20.81 -46.85 15.91
C GLU A 689 22.15 -46.14 15.67
N GLY A 690 23.07 -46.82 15.00
CA GLY A 690 24.42 -46.34 14.70
C GLY A 690 25.43 -46.45 15.84
N TYR A 691 25.04 -46.88 17.03
CA TYR A 691 25.97 -47.01 18.15
C TYR A 691 26.94 -48.17 17.87
N MET A 692 28.23 -47.93 18.04
CA MET A 692 29.22 -49.00 18.01
C MET A 692 28.99 -49.98 19.17
N VAL A 693 28.81 -51.26 18.84
CA VAL A 693 28.60 -52.32 19.82
C VAL A 693 29.93 -52.79 20.39
N THR A 694 29.97 -52.97 21.72
CA THR A 694 31.06 -53.62 22.44
C THR A 694 30.51 -54.77 23.29
N GLY A 695 31.34 -55.78 23.54
CA GLY A 695 30.97 -56.99 24.25
C GLY A 695 30.20 -58.00 23.37
N TRP A 696 29.37 -58.81 24.02
CA TRP A 696 28.58 -59.84 23.35
C TRP A 696 27.47 -59.26 22.49
N LEU A 697 27.27 -59.83 21.31
CA LEU A 697 26.16 -59.52 20.41
C LEU A 697 25.56 -60.82 19.87
N THR A 698 24.24 -60.92 19.90
CA THR A 698 23.49 -62.05 19.29
C THR A 698 22.70 -61.55 18.09
N LEU A 699 22.86 -62.21 16.94
CA LEU A 699 22.09 -61.96 15.73
C LEU A 699 21.52 -63.29 15.23
N GLY A 700 20.21 -63.50 15.41
CA GLY A 700 19.61 -64.81 15.16
C GLY A 700 20.18 -65.88 16.11
N SER A 701 20.70 -66.98 15.58
CA SER A 701 21.39 -68.03 16.35
C SER A 701 22.88 -67.77 16.56
N ASP A 702 23.43 -66.74 15.91
CA ASP A 702 24.86 -66.49 15.88
C ASP A 702 25.29 -65.53 16.99
N TRP A 703 26.41 -65.87 17.63
CA TRP A 703 26.99 -65.11 18.73
C TRP A 703 28.33 -64.50 18.31
N TYR A 704 28.52 -63.23 18.62
CA TYR A 704 29.73 -62.47 18.33
C TYR A 704 30.25 -61.82 19.60
N TYR A 705 31.55 -61.55 19.65
CA TYR A 705 32.14 -60.73 20.70
C TYR A 705 32.98 -59.61 20.11
N PHE A 706 32.73 -58.39 20.58
CA PHE A 706 33.48 -57.20 20.23
C PHE A 706 34.28 -56.74 21.45
N ASP A 707 35.56 -56.40 21.27
CA ASP A 707 36.38 -55.92 22.37
C ASP A 707 35.95 -54.51 22.85
N ASN A 708 36.65 -53.97 23.85
CA ASN A 708 36.34 -52.63 24.38
C ASN A 708 36.59 -51.50 23.37
N THR A 709 37.35 -51.75 22.30
CA THR A 709 37.54 -50.83 21.16
C THR A 709 36.51 -51.06 20.06
N GLY A 710 35.61 -52.04 20.21
CA GLY A 710 34.57 -52.39 19.25
C GLY A 710 35.00 -53.33 18.14
N LYS A 711 36.21 -53.90 18.19
CA LYS A 711 36.70 -54.82 17.16
C LYS A 711 36.13 -56.22 17.37
N ARG A 712 35.61 -56.82 16.31
CA ARG A 712 35.10 -58.21 16.32
C ARG A 712 36.24 -59.19 16.52
N LEU A 713 36.13 -60.05 17.52
CA LEU A 713 37.12 -61.09 17.77
C LEU A 713 36.91 -62.30 16.84
N THR A 714 38.03 -62.95 16.47
CA THR A 714 38.09 -64.23 15.75
C THR A 714 39.12 -65.16 16.42
N GLY A 715 39.06 -66.46 16.12
CA GLY A 715 39.96 -67.48 16.67
C GLY A 715 39.68 -67.84 18.13
N LEU A 716 40.69 -68.41 18.81
CA LEU A 716 40.63 -68.75 20.23
C LEU A 716 40.80 -67.50 21.08
N GLN A 717 39.79 -67.18 21.89
CA GLN A 717 39.74 -65.93 22.64
C GLN A 717 39.27 -66.18 24.07
N LYS A 718 39.95 -65.54 25.03
CA LYS A 718 39.54 -65.61 26.44
C LYS A 718 38.69 -64.38 26.77
N VAL A 719 37.42 -64.61 27.08
CA VAL A 719 36.46 -63.57 27.46
C VAL A 719 36.08 -63.79 28.92
N GLY A 720 36.48 -62.87 29.79
CA GLY A 720 36.43 -63.08 31.24
C GLY A 720 37.27 -64.30 31.65
N ASN A 721 36.65 -65.26 32.34
CA ASN A 721 37.33 -66.47 32.79
C ASN A 721 37.26 -67.64 31.80
N ASN A 722 36.42 -67.56 30.76
CA ASN A 722 36.12 -68.67 29.86
C ASN A 722 36.83 -68.52 28.51
N LEU A 723 37.24 -69.65 27.93
CA LEU A 723 37.77 -69.72 26.57
C LEU A 723 36.61 -69.91 25.59
N PHE A 724 36.61 -69.19 24.48
CA PHE A 724 35.67 -69.32 23.37
C PHE A 724 36.45 -69.50 22.06
N TYR A 725 35.79 -70.07 21.06
CA TYR A 725 36.29 -70.09 19.69
C TYR A 725 35.30 -69.36 18.77
N PHE A 726 35.80 -68.35 18.06
CA PHE A 726 35.07 -67.63 17.03
C PHE A 726 35.66 -68.03 15.67
N ASN A 727 34.82 -68.39 14.69
CA ASN A 727 35.32 -68.69 13.35
C ASN A 727 35.80 -67.41 12.63
N ASP A 728 36.27 -67.54 11.38
CA ASP A 728 36.79 -66.39 10.61
C ASP A 728 35.75 -65.30 10.34
N SER A 729 34.47 -65.67 10.34
CA SER A 729 33.33 -64.73 10.28
C SER A 729 32.97 -64.13 11.65
N GLY A 730 33.71 -64.45 12.71
CA GLY A 730 33.51 -63.98 14.08
C GLY A 730 32.36 -64.66 14.83
N LYS A 731 31.77 -65.73 14.28
CA LYS A 731 30.68 -66.46 14.93
C LYS A 731 31.23 -67.43 15.95
N MET A 732 30.75 -67.36 17.19
CA MET A 732 31.09 -68.28 18.26
C MET A 732 30.68 -69.70 17.87
N GLN A 733 31.55 -70.67 18.12
CA GLN A 733 31.30 -72.08 17.84
C GLN A 733 31.12 -72.86 19.14
N THR A 734 30.31 -73.91 19.07
CA THR A 734 30.17 -74.94 20.11
C THR A 734 30.69 -76.28 19.58
N GLY A 735 30.78 -77.29 20.44
CA GLY A 735 31.24 -78.62 20.11
C GLY A 735 32.74 -78.72 19.81
N TRP A 736 33.12 -79.72 19.02
CA TRP A 736 34.51 -80.03 18.67
C TRP A 736 35.08 -79.06 17.64
N GLN A 737 36.23 -78.46 17.95
CA GLN A 737 36.92 -77.51 17.08
C GLN A 737 38.41 -77.85 16.99
N LYS A 738 38.93 -77.92 15.77
CA LYS A 738 40.36 -78.19 15.52
C LYS A 738 41.07 -76.90 15.14
N VAL A 739 41.98 -76.44 15.99
CA VAL A 739 42.73 -75.18 15.80
C VAL A 739 44.22 -75.50 15.86
N SER A 740 44.95 -75.17 14.79
CA SER A 740 46.40 -75.43 14.65
C SER A 740 46.79 -76.87 15.02
N ASN A 741 46.07 -77.85 14.46
CA ASN A 741 46.21 -79.29 14.71
C ASN A 741 45.93 -79.78 16.14
N LYS A 742 45.31 -78.97 17.00
CA LYS A 742 44.90 -79.37 18.35
C LYS A 742 43.39 -79.35 18.47
N TRP A 743 42.82 -80.35 19.14
CA TRP A 743 41.39 -80.45 19.39
C TRP A 743 41.00 -79.72 20.67
N TYR A 744 39.90 -78.99 20.58
CA TYR A 744 39.23 -78.29 21.69
C TYR A 744 37.76 -78.69 21.69
N TYR A 745 37.11 -78.66 22.84
CA TYR A 745 35.67 -78.85 22.95
C TYR A 745 35.03 -77.70 23.70
N PHE A 746 33.99 -77.12 23.09
CA PHE A 746 33.18 -76.05 23.64
C PHE A 746 31.79 -76.60 23.98
N ASP A 747 31.28 -76.33 25.18
CA ASP A 747 29.93 -76.77 25.55
C ASP A 747 28.83 -75.96 24.83
N ASP A 748 27.56 -76.25 25.12
CA ASP A 748 26.42 -75.58 24.48
C ASP A 748 26.34 -74.07 24.80
N SER A 749 27.03 -73.61 25.86
CA SER A 749 27.19 -72.19 26.18
C SER A 749 28.43 -71.56 25.53
N GLY A 750 29.19 -72.35 24.76
CA GLY A 750 30.41 -71.93 24.09
C GLY A 750 31.65 -71.94 24.99
N TYR A 751 31.58 -72.49 26.21
CA TYR A 751 32.72 -72.49 27.12
C TYR A 751 33.68 -73.64 26.81
N GLY A 752 34.96 -73.31 26.62
CA GLY A 752 36.02 -74.28 26.43
C GLY A 752 36.19 -75.18 27.64
N GLN A 753 36.25 -76.48 27.43
CA GLN A 753 36.34 -77.46 28.51
C GLN A 753 37.80 -77.80 28.86
N SER A 754 38.06 -77.99 30.16
CA SER A 754 39.34 -78.48 30.70
C SER A 754 39.10 -79.65 31.65
N GLY A 755 40.13 -80.47 31.88
CA GLY A 755 40.05 -81.67 32.72
C GLY A 755 39.30 -82.83 32.09
N TRP A 756 38.83 -83.77 32.93
CA TRP A 756 38.03 -84.91 32.49
C TRP A 756 36.63 -84.47 32.07
N LYS A 757 36.23 -84.79 30.83
CA LYS A 757 34.86 -84.61 30.37
C LYS A 757 34.31 -85.83 29.65
N LYS A 758 33.07 -86.17 30.00
CA LYS A 758 32.30 -87.22 29.35
C LYS A 758 31.40 -86.58 28.30
N LEU A 759 31.66 -86.89 27.03
CA LEU A 759 30.93 -86.38 25.88
C LEU A 759 30.22 -87.55 25.22
N GLY A 760 28.88 -87.55 25.28
CA GLY A 760 28.09 -88.76 25.03
C GLY A 760 28.47 -89.89 26.00
N ASN A 761 28.86 -91.05 25.47
CA ASN A 761 29.27 -92.20 26.26
C ASN A 761 30.79 -92.31 26.49
N THR A 762 31.58 -91.35 26.00
CA THR A 762 33.04 -91.44 25.96
C THR A 762 33.70 -90.39 26.85
N TRP A 763 34.74 -90.77 27.59
CA TRP A 763 35.57 -89.85 28.36
C TRP A 763 36.74 -89.33 27.53
N PHE A 764 37.00 -88.03 27.68
CA PHE A 764 38.12 -87.30 27.12
C PHE A 764 38.82 -86.53 28.23
N TYR A 765 40.08 -86.18 28.02
CA TYR A 765 40.81 -85.30 28.94
C TYR A 765 41.41 -84.12 28.19
N PHE A 766 41.17 -82.92 28.73
CA PHE A 766 41.68 -81.66 28.23
C PHE A 766 42.68 -81.06 29.23
N ASN A 767 43.81 -80.53 28.77
CA ASN A 767 44.81 -79.90 29.66
C ASN A 767 44.34 -78.52 30.18
N SER A 768 45.17 -77.85 30.99
CA SER A 768 44.86 -76.52 31.52
C SER A 768 44.84 -75.42 30.44
N GLN A 769 45.34 -75.72 29.25
CA GLN A 769 45.23 -74.90 28.03
C GLN A 769 44.06 -75.35 27.13
N TYR A 770 43.11 -76.15 27.64
CA TYR A 770 41.89 -76.61 26.97
C TYR A 770 42.10 -77.54 25.77
N GLN A 771 43.33 -78.04 25.57
CA GLN A 771 43.66 -78.93 24.47
C GLN A 771 43.37 -80.37 24.87
N MET A 772 42.66 -81.10 24.01
CA MET A 772 42.45 -82.54 24.16
C MET A 772 43.79 -83.27 24.10
N LEU A 773 44.05 -84.14 25.07
CA LEU A 773 45.26 -84.96 25.12
C LEU A 773 45.03 -86.32 24.45
N THR A 774 46.12 -86.90 23.96
CA THR A 774 46.18 -88.27 23.42
C THR A 774 47.39 -89.01 23.99
N GLY A 775 47.46 -90.32 23.81
CA GLY A 775 48.52 -91.20 24.32
C GLY A 775 48.43 -91.47 25.82
N TRP A 776 49.55 -91.92 26.39
CA TRP A 776 49.69 -92.15 27.82
C TRP A 776 49.73 -90.83 28.59
N GLN A 777 48.81 -90.66 29.55
CA GLN A 777 48.70 -89.46 30.38
C GLN A 777 48.66 -89.83 31.85
N ARG A 778 49.47 -89.14 32.66
CA ARG A 778 49.47 -89.29 34.12
C ARG A 778 48.66 -88.16 34.75
N ILE A 779 47.48 -88.50 35.27
CA ILE A 779 46.50 -87.53 35.77
C ILE A 779 46.15 -87.90 37.21
N ASN A 780 46.32 -86.95 38.15
CA ASN A 780 46.08 -87.16 39.59
C ASN A 780 46.71 -88.46 40.14
N GLY A 781 47.97 -88.72 39.76
CA GLY A 781 48.75 -89.86 40.23
C GLY A 781 48.50 -91.20 39.53
N LYS A 782 47.48 -91.30 38.67
CA LYS A 782 47.14 -92.53 37.91
C LYS A 782 47.48 -92.39 36.43
N TRP A 783 47.83 -93.49 35.76
CA TRP A 783 48.05 -93.54 34.32
C TRP A 783 46.77 -93.88 33.58
N TYR A 784 46.51 -93.18 32.48
CA TYR A 784 45.40 -93.40 31.56
C TYR A 784 45.94 -93.44 30.13
N TYR A 785 45.25 -94.15 29.24
CA TYR A 785 45.56 -94.10 27.83
C TYR A 785 44.39 -93.47 27.06
N LEU A 786 44.67 -92.36 26.38
CA LEU A 786 43.75 -91.68 25.48
C LEU A 786 44.16 -92.07 24.06
N SER A 787 43.23 -92.54 23.23
CA SER A 787 43.57 -93.05 21.90
C SER A 787 44.26 -91.99 21.03
N THR A 788 45.32 -92.35 20.32
CA THR A 788 46.09 -91.42 19.45
C THR A 788 45.55 -91.33 18.02
N GLY A 789 44.48 -92.06 17.70
CA GLY A 789 43.90 -92.15 16.37
C GLY A 789 42.70 -93.10 16.37
N VAL A 790 42.36 -93.72 15.25
CA VAL A 790 41.39 -94.82 15.24
C VAL A 790 42.09 -96.11 15.66
N MET A 791 41.63 -96.73 16.75
CA MET A 791 42.14 -98.00 17.26
C MET A 791 40.98 -98.98 17.41
N GLU A 792 41.13 -100.18 16.87
CA GLU A 792 40.16 -101.26 17.07
C GLU A 792 40.75 -102.28 18.03
N ILE A 793 40.07 -102.47 19.16
CA ILE A 793 40.55 -103.32 20.24
C ILE A 793 39.40 -104.23 20.68
N TYR A 794 39.51 -105.53 20.40
CA TYR A 794 38.52 -106.56 20.74
C TYR A 794 37.08 -106.22 20.32
N GLY A 795 36.90 -105.79 19.06
CA GLY A 795 35.59 -105.45 18.49
C GLY A 795 35.01 -104.12 18.98
N LYS A 796 35.79 -103.31 19.71
CA LYS A 796 35.45 -101.94 20.10
C LYS A 796 36.33 -100.94 19.37
N THR A 797 35.71 -99.99 18.69
CA THR A 797 36.40 -98.88 18.01
C THR A 797 36.59 -97.70 18.97
N TYR A 798 37.83 -97.26 19.12
CA TYR A 798 38.21 -96.03 19.82
C TYR A 798 38.65 -95.01 18.77
N TYR A 799 38.03 -93.83 18.76
CA TYR A 799 38.49 -92.71 17.93
C TYR A 799 39.48 -91.85 18.72
N GLU A 800 40.17 -90.94 18.03
CA GLU A 800 41.18 -90.07 18.62
C GLU A 800 40.67 -89.38 19.90
N GLY A 801 41.48 -89.40 20.96
CA GLY A 801 41.17 -88.81 22.26
C GLY A 801 40.31 -89.67 23.19
N TYR A 802 39.74 -90.77 22.72
CA TYR A 802 38.86 -91.61 23.55
C TYR A 802 39.66 -92.25 24.69
N MET A 803 39.18 -92.15 25.92
CA MET A 803 39.73 -92.91 27.04
C MET A 803 39.51 -94.41 26.85
N VAL A 804 40.61 -95.15 26.78
CA VAL A 804 40.58 -96.59 26.59
C VAL A 804 40.30 -97.30 27.92
N THR A 805 39.41 -98.29 27.88
CA THR A 805 39.12 -99.21 28.99
C THR A 805 39.25 -100.66 28.53
N GLY A 806 39.55 -101.56 29.46
CA GLY A 806 39.81 -102.97 29.18
C GLY A 806 41.24 -103.21 28.69
N TRP A 807 41.42 -104.30 27.93
CA TRP A 807 42.71 -104.63 27.33
C TRP A 807 43.12 -103.61 26.28
N LEU A 808 44.41 -103.27 26.25
CA LEU A 808 45.03 -102.40 25.27
C LEU A 808 46.34 -103.04 24.80
N GLN A 809 46.53 -103.15 23.48
CA GLN A 809 47.80 -103.59 22.89
C GLN A 809 48.49 -102.41 22.20
N LEU A 810 49.73 -102.16 22.57
CA LEU A 810 50.59 -101.17 21.91
C LEU A 810 51.96 -101.79 21.68
N GLU A 811 52.46 -101.78 20.44
CA GLU A 811 53.80 -102.30 20.09
C GLU A 811 54.09 -103.69 20.70
N ASN A 812 53.16 -104.62 20.52
CA ASN A 812 53.19 -106.00 21.07
C ASN A 812 53.18 -106.12 22.61
N LYS A 813 52.99 -105.02 23.35
CA LYS A 813 52.85 -105.02 24.81
C LYS A 813 51.37 -104.92 25.19
N TRP A 814 50.97 -105.72 26.17
CA TRP A 814 49.61 -105.75 26.69
C TRP A 814 49.49 -104.94 27.98
N TYR A 815 48.46 -104.12 28.05
CA TYR A 815 48.09 -103.32 29.21
C TYR A 815 46.63 -103.60 29.55
N TYR A 816 46.24 -103.39 30.80
CA TYR A 816 44.85 -103.42 31.22
C TYR A 816 44.45 -102.12 31.91
N LEU A 817 43.41 -101.47 31.38
CA LEU A 817 42.82 -100.24 31.88
C LEU A 817 41.50 -100.59 32.56
N LYS A 818 41.31 -100.17 33.81
CA LYS A 818 40.08 -100.43 34.56
C LYS A 818 38.87 -99.73 33.94
N SER A 819 37.67 -100.00 34.46
CA SER A 819 36.44 -99.31 34.03
C SER A 819 36.48 -97.80 34.27
N ASP A 820 37.27 -97.34 35.25
CA ASP A 820 37.57 -95.91 35.50
C ASP A 820 38.68 -95.36 34.58
N GLY A 821 39.22 -96.18 33.66
CA GLY A 821 40.28 -95.84 32.72
C GLY A 821 41.70 -95.94 33.27
N SER A 822 41.87 -96.16 34.58
CA SER A 822 43.21 -96.17 35.18
C SER A 822 43.95 -97.49 34.93
N MET A 823 45.22 -97.38 34.55
CA MET A 823 46.12 -98.50 34.25
C MET A 823 46.39 -99.32 35.50
N VAL A 824 46.39 -100.64 35.32
CA VAL A 824 46.72 -101.60 36.36
C VAL A 824 48.23 -101.80 36.47
N THR A 825 48.72 -101.92 37.70
CA THR A 825 50.04 -102.45 38.05
C THR A 825 49.86 -103.52 39.13
N GLY A 826 50.79 -104.48 39.22
CA GLY A 826 50.70 -105.64 40.10
C GLY A 826 49.75 -106.74 39.62
N TYR A 827 49.38 -107.64 40.52
CA TYR A 827 48.41 -108.72 40.23
C TYR A 827 46.99 -108.16 40.14
N TYR A 828 46.27 -108.49 39.06
CA TYR A 828 44.89 -108.06 38.85
C TYR A 828 44.05 -109.12 38.12
N LYS A 829 42.78 -109.23 38.52
CA LYS A 829 41.85 -110.22 37.99
C LYS A 829 40.96 -109.62 36.90
N VAL A 830 40.97 -110.22 35.71
CA VAL A 830 40.13 -109.87 34.56
C VAL A 830 39.26 -111.06 34.21
N GLY A 831 37.94 -110.95 34.46
CA GLY A 831 37.03 -112.11 34.39
C GLY A 831 37.44 -113.18 35.42
N ASN A 832 37.70 -114.40 34.94
CA ASN A 832 38.13 -115.53 35.78
C ASN A 832 39.65 -115.75 35.84
N LYS A 833 40.45 -114.90 35.18
CA LYS A 833 41.91 -115.06 35.08
C LYS A 833 42.64 -113.93 35.81
N THR A 834 43.72 -114.28 36.52
CA THR A 834 44.62 -113.32 37.18
C THR A 834 45.86 -113.10 36.33
N TYR A 835 46.23 -111.85 36.11
CA TYR A 835 47.39 -111.43 35.32
C TYR A 835 48.30 -110.57 36.20
N TYR A 836 49.61 -110.55 35.90
CA TYR A 836 50.58 -109.66 36.56
C TYR A 836 51.04 -108.57 35.59
N PHE A 837 50.93 -107.31 36.01
CA PHE A 837 51.40 -106.15 35.26
C PHE A 837 52.59 -105.51 36.00
N ASN A 838 53.68 -105.21 35.31
CA ASN A 838 54.86 -104.60 35.94
C ASN A 838 54.61 -103.11 36.35
N SER A 839 55.61 -102.43 36.91
CA SER A 839 55.49 -101.02 37.34
C SER A 839 55.21 -100.03 36.20
N SER A 840 55.49 -100.40 34.96
CA SER A 840 55.13 -99.66 33.75
C SER A 840 53.79 -100.10 33.14
N GLY A 841 53.07 -101.03 33.78
CA GLY A 841 51.75 -101.52 33.38
C GLY A 841 51.73 -102.60 32.30
N VAL A 842 52.90 -103.16 31.93
CA VAL A 842 53.00 -104.19 30.89
C VAL A 842 52.72 -105.57 31.50
N MET A 843 51.79 -106.32 30.92
CA MET A 843 51.48 -107.71 31.26
C MET A 843 52.71 -108.59 31.01
N GLN A 844 53.05 -109.44 31.98
CA GLN A 844 54.15 -110.40 31.88
C GLN A 844 53.66 -111.80 31.51
#